data_AF-A0A9D7W5G4-F1
#
_entry.id   AF-A0A9D7W5G4-F1
#
_cell.length_a   1.000
_cell.length_b   1.000
_cell.length_c   1.000
_cell.angle_alpha   90.00
_cell.angle_beta   90.00
_cell.angle_gamma   90.00
#
_symmetry.space_group_name_H-M   'P 1'
#
loop_
_entity.id
_entity.type
_entity.pdbx_description
1 polymer ?
#
loop_
_entity_poly.entity_id
_entity_poly.type
_entity_poly.pdbx_seq_one_letter_code
_entity_poly.pdbx_strand_id
1 'polypeptide(L)'
;MKKIFLIITVFYLTLGLRAYSQCEADHLIILNNFEFVPSELTISPGETVAFVNIEGEHTLNGITSSVSGEPFNNPFDIFLEQSTGNSEGVCMGIINFDTVGVFNFDCSVGYNAEAGMTLTITVDAFDLNDLMIDMYNVQQVPIFNSWYVFSSFTDTFLTQSAPWTIFVPDNDAVTEILEYMNLGQFDALNIPDLTEILEYHIAEGRWLAEDLYNGLQLPTAQGQSLNIAQNDQGTFVNGSKLISTDFEAYNGVVHIIDYCLAPQGMPEATVMEIIRQSDSHQILEEAIIAIGLDDELSVQATIDNSISGPGPWTVFAPTDDAFAVLANELGIPASELLNSQFLSNIVNNHIVNYEIFAEDMYSGNVANTLQNEQIEFEYSDSIFYVIGEQNTVEVSIQDLYAYNGVVHVVDAVISPFIPSLEGTCGVWRLVLQSTLNYSWADSELLLYKNDEFIESLTVFDGGADRVYDFGVDIGDEIDLYFIDEGGYTQSYQLYNADLELVVNATSTPQFYSLHSYTDIIACEEFDEDYCGKVKVQTFSDYGAGWYGGGLDVYRNGAFDKQIDMPTSYAQTTFINTNYNDTLNFVVVNPAFADETGYLIYDTNGQIIHDENEDFVAPQNSPDLLFCELIVPDKSWNCLEDACVELSDDTGDFSSLSECQELCGTSSIDKNIIDLSIYPNPSSGLFNIQFNSDEVDVELLVTNILGKKVYSSSLNTQEQNNILLDLSNYPHGIYNLTLKTTMEIKTYKLVFSN
;
A
#
# COMPACT_ATOMS: atom_id res chain seq x y z
N MET A 1 12.37 61.81 20.74
CA MET A 1 11.46 62.80 20.13
C MET A 1 10.12 62.68 20.84
N LYS A 2 9.64 63.75 21.49
CA LYS A 2 8.28 63.81 22.08
C LYS A 2 7.25 63.91 20.97
N LYS A 3 6.22 63.06 20.96
CA LYS A 3 4.85 63.31 20.45
C LYS A 3 3.94 62.15 20.87
N ILE A 4 3.13 62.35 21.93
CA ILE A 4 1.67 62.61 21.91
C ILE A 4 0.88 61.33 21.57
N PHE A 5 0.44 60.62 22.62
CA PHE A 5 -0.73 59.74 22.58
C PHE A 5 -1.89 60.44 23.27
N LEU A 6 -3.03 60.38 22.58
CA LEU A 6 -4.29 61.06 22.87
C LEU A 6 -4.98 60.34 24.04
N ILE A 7 -4.88 60.90 25.24
CA ILE A 7 -5.70 60.48 26.39
C ILE A 7 -7.12 60.98 26.14
N ILE A 8 -8.07 60.07 25.89
CA ILE A 8 -9.49 60.37 25.96
C ILE A 8 -9.84 60.56 27.43
N THR A 9 -9.74 61.82 27.87
CA THR A 9 -10.17 62.24 29.21
C THR A 9 -11.70 62.30 29.20
N VAL A 10 -12.36 61.24 29.66
CA VAL A 10 -13.76 61.35 30.10
C VAL A 10 -13.74 62.20 31.38
N PHE A 11 -14.19 63.44 31.22
CA PHE A 11 -14.28 64.44 32.28
C PHE A 11 -15.39 64.02 33.26
N TYR A 12 -15.06 63.15 34.22
CA TYR A 12 -15.93 62.95 35.37
C TYR A 12 -15.91 64.22 36.21
N LEU A 13 -17.08 64.83 36.28
CA LEU A 13 -17.42 66.00 37.07
C LEU A 13 -17.04 65.73 38.53
N THR A 14 -15.99 66.38 39.02
CA THR A 14 -15.58 66.35 40.44
C THR A 14 -16.60 67.12 41.29
N LEU A 15 -17.72 66.46 41.59
CA LEU A 15 -18.58 66.83 42.71
C LEU A 15 -17.98 66.21 43.98
N GLY A 16 -17.62 67.09 44.92
CA GLY A 16 -16.78 66.78 46.07
C GLY A 16 -17.25 65.57 46.87
N LEU A 17 -16.47 64.50 46.80
CA LEU A 17 -16.43 63.48 47.83
C LEU A 17 -15.81 64.12 49.08
N ARG A 18 -16.64 64.39 50.08
CA ARG A 18 -16.15 64.48 51.45
C ARG A 18 -15.55 63.11 51.76
N ALA A 19 -14.30 63.10 52.21
CA ALA A 19 -13.65 61.89 52.72
C ALA A 19 -14.54 61.24 53.78
N TYR A 20 -15.02 60.03 53.50
CA TYR A 20 -15.57 59.11 54.50
C TYR A 20 -14.37 58.57 55.29
N SER A 21 -13.88 59.31 56.29
CA SER A 21 -12.61 59.04 56.98
C SER A 21 -12.61 57.78 57.88
N GLN A 22 -13.49 56.81 57.65
CA GLN A 22 -13.64 55.63 58.50
C GLN A 22 -13.25 54.32 57.83
N CYS A 23 -13.24 54.22 56.48
CA CYS A 23 -12.76 53.04 55.76
C CYS A 23 -12.11 53.42 54.44
N GLU A 24 -10.79 53.34 54.42
CA GLU A 24 -9.94 53.58 53.26
C GLU A 24 -9.51 52.22 52.71
N ALA A 25 -9.86 51.95 51.46
CA ALA A 25 -9.56 50.75 50.70
C ALA A 25 -9.32 51.14 49.24
N ASP A 26 -8.81 50.22 48.43
CA ASP A 26 -8.53 50.47 47.01
C ASP A 26 -9.82 50.78 46.23
N HIS A 27 -10.92 50.11 46.61
CA HIS A 27 -12.24 50.28 46.03
C HIS A 27 -13.31 50.54 47.09
N LEU A 28 -14.43 51.15 46.66
CA LEU A 28 -15.54 51.52 47.53
C LEU A 28 -16.87 51.01 46.95
N ILE A 29 -17.61 50.26 47.76
CA ILE A 29 -19.00 49.88 47.51
C ILE A 29 -19.89 50.63 48.49
N ILE A 30 -20.83 51.40 47.96
CA ILE A 30 -21.81 52.16 48.73
C ILE A 30 -23.11 51.35 48.81
N LEU A 31 -23.59 51.13 50.03
CA LEU A 31 -24.91 50.55 50.27
C LEU A 31 -25.89 51.68 50.55
N ASN A 32 -26.95 51.74 49.75
CA ASN A 32 -28.10 52.61 49.96
C ASN A 32 -29.39 51.77 49.96
N ASN A 33 -30.55 52.41 50.16
CA ASN A 33 -31.84 51.77 50.47
C ASN A 33 -32.15 50.44 49.76
N PHE A 34 -31.77 50.22 48.49
CA PHE A 34 -32.02 48.95 47.79
C PHE A 34 -30.89 48.52 46.84
N GLU A 35 -29.68 49.08 46.94
CA GLU A 35 -28.64 48.84 45.92
C GLU A 35 -27.22 48.88 46.50
N PHE A 36 -26.34 48.04 45.94
CA PHE A 36 -24.89 48.16 46.05
C PHE A 36 -24.37 49.01 44.88
N VAL A 37 -23.56 50.03 45.15
CA VAL A 37 -23.05 50.95 44.11
C VAL A 37 -21.52 51.00 44.14
N PRO A 38 -20.83 50.57 43.06
CA PRO A 38 -21.40 49.83 41.92
C PRO A 38 -21.94 48.43 42.32
N SER A 39 -22.84 47.86 41.50
CA SER A 39 -23.38 46.51 41.69
C SER A 39 -22.53 45.42 41.02
N GLU A 40 -21.55 45.82 40.22
CA GLU A 40 -20.54 44.97 39.59
C GLU A 40 -19.18 45.66 39.66
N LEU A 41 -18.13 44.92 40.01
CA LEU A 41 -16.77 45.45 40.13
C LEU A 41 -15.74 44.38 39.74
N THR A 42 -14.80 44.70 38.84
CA THR A 42 -13.64 43.85 38.56
C THR A 42 -12.40 44.45 39.21
N ILE A 43 -11.66 43.64 39.97
CA ILE A 43 -10.47 44.03 40.74
C ILE A 43 -9.34 43.03 40.55
N SER A 44 -8.12 43.40 40.91
CA SER A 44 -6.98 42.49 40.93
C SER A 44 -6.83 41.78 42.28
N PRO A 45 -6.23 40.57 42.33
CA PRO A 45 -5.92 39.91 43.59
C PRO A 45 -5.09 40.78 44.53
N GLY A 46 -5.47 40.80 45.81
CA GLY A 46 -4.82 41.60 46.87
C GLY A 46 -5.36 43.03 47.00
N GLU A 47 -6.30 43.44 46.15
CA GLU A 47 -7.01 44.71 46.31
C GLU A 47 -8.09 44.61 47.39
N THR A 48 -8.32 45.73 48.06
CA THR A 48 -9.28 45.84 49.16
C THR A 48 -10.55 46.57 48.74
N VAL A 49 -11.69 46.13 49.25
CA VAL A 49 -13.00 46.78 49.01
C VAL A 49 -13.63 47.18 50.33
N ALA A 50 -13.89 48.48 50.48
CA ALA A 50 -14.63 49.04 51.61
C ALA A 50 -16.14 49.03 51.33
N PHE A 51 -16.93 48.60 52.30
CA PHE A 51 -18.39 48.61 52.24
C PHE A 51 -18.93 49.70 53.18
N VAL A 52 -19.60 50.71 52.62
CA VAL A 52 -20.07 51.89 53.37
C VAL A 52 -21.57 52.04 53.21
N ASN A 53 -22.29 51.90 54.32
CA ASN A 53 -23.74 52.09 54.39
C ASN A 53 -24.08 53.56 54.65
N ILE A 54 -24.74 54.21 53.68
CA ILE A 54 -25.10 55.63 53.77
C ILE A 54 -26.59 55.85 54.08
N GLU A 55 -27.42 54.82 53.97
CA GLU A 55 -28.86 54.91 54.18
C GLU A 55 -29.45 53.51 54.39
N GLY A 56 -30.42 53.35 55.30
CA GLY A 56 -31.12 52.07 55.50
C GLY A 56 -30.40 51.09 56.43
N GLU A 57 -30.97 49.90 56.59
CA GLU A 57 -30.37 48.79 57.34
C GLU A 57 -29.91 47.71 56.36
N HIS A 58 -28.61 47.40 56.37
CA HIS A 58 -28.00 46.52 55.39
C HIS A 58 -26.97 45.57 55.98
N THR A 59 -26.92 44.36 55.43
CA THR A 59 -25.87 43.35 55.60
C THR A 59 -25.09 43.21 54.29
N LEU A 60 -23.90 42.62 54.37
CA LEU A 60 -23.25 42.04 53.20
C LEU A 60 -23.26 40.52 53.39
N ASN A 61 -24.04 39.80 52.60
CA ASN A 61 -24.19 38.36 52.72
C ASN A 61 -23.67 37.67 51.46
N GLY A 62 -22.52 36.99 51.58
CA GLY A 62 -21.91 36.19 50.53
C GLY A 62 -21.93 34.68 50.82
N ILE A 63 -22.80 34.19 51.71
CA ILE A 63 -22.85 32.77 52.10
C ILE A 63 -23.94 32.03 51.31
N THR A 64 -25.20 32.35 51.58
CA THR A 64 -26.35 31.77 50.86
C THR A 64 -27.24 32.88 50.32
N SER A 65 -27.80 32.70 49.13
CA SER A 65 -28.78 33.63 48.59
C SER A 65 -29.97 33.74 49.54
N SER A 66 -30.28 34.98 49.91
CA SER A 66 -31.46 35.34 50.70
C SER A 66 -32.78 35.11 49.94
N VAL A 67 -32.70 34.95 48.60
CA VAL A 67 -33.87 34.70 47.73
C VAL A 67 -34.10 33.21 47.52
N SER A 68 -33.08 32.46 47.10
CA SER A 68 -33.24 31.03 46.76
C SER A 68 -32.95 30.08 47.93
N GLY A 69 -32.18 30.52 48.94
CA GLY A 69 -31.66 29.68 50.01
C GLY A 69 -30.45 28.82 49.62
N GLU A 70 -30.01 28.87 48.37
CA GLU A 70 -28.85 28.13 47.86
C GLU A 70 -27.54 28.86 48.17
N PRO A 71 -26.40 28.15 48.37
CA PRO A 71 -25.10 28.77 48.57
C PRO A 71 -24.64 29.57 47.34
N PHE A 72 -23.95 30.69 47.57
CA PHE A 72 -23.33 31.47 46.49
C PHE A 72 -22.10 30.79 45.90
N ASN A 73 -21.49 29.83 46.63
CA ASN A 73 -20.24 29.15 46.26
C ASN A 73 -19.11 30.14 45.95
N ASN A 74 -19.05 31.24 46.69
CA ASN A 74 -17.92 32.16 46.63
C ASN A 74 -16.62 31.44 47.02
N PRO A 75 -15.46 31.90 46.53
CA PRO A 75 -14.16 31.32 46.91
C PRO A 75 -13.93 31.21 48.43
N PHE A 76 -14.52 32.11 49.22
CA PHE A 76 -14.65 31.97 50.67
C PHE A 76 -15.89 32.70 51.20
N ASP A 77 -16.37 32.26 52.37
CA ASP A 77 -17.53 32.85 53.04
C ASP A 77 -17.22 34.26 53.54
N ILE A 78 -18.09 35.19 53.18
CA ILE A 78 -18.00 36.58 53.59
C ILE A 78 -19.36 37.02 54.15
N PHE A 79 -19.36 37.53 55.36
CA PHE A 79 -20.54 38.14 55.97
C PHE A 79 -20.16 39.36 56.79
N LEU A 80 -20.77 40.51 56.49
CA LEU A 80 -20.73 41.68 57.35
C LEU A 80 -22.09 41.86 58.02
N GLU A 81 -22.04 41.95 59.34
CA GLU A 81 -23.22 42.13 60.19
C GLU A 81 -24.03 43.36 59.82
N GLN A 82 -25.31 43.33 60.20
CA GLN A 82 -26.25 44.41 59.91
C GLN A 82 -25.74 45.75 60.47
N SER A 83 -25.74 46.78 59.63
CA SER A 83 -25.45 48.15 59.99
C SER A 83 -26.61 49.07 59.67
N THR A 84 -26.76 50.18 60.40
CA THR A 84 -27.71 51.26 60.09
C THR A 84 -26.94 52.44 59.50
N GLY A 85 -27.22 52.78 58.23
CA GLY A 85 -26.56 53.86 57.52
C GLY A 85 -26.97 55.25 57.99
N ASN A 86 -26.13 56.24 57.70
CA ASN A 86 -26.45 57.64 57.92
C ASN A 86 -25.79 58.53 56.84
N SER A 87 -26.19 59.80 56.76
CA SER A 87 -25.70 60.73 55.73
C SER A 87 -24.18 60.99 55.75
N GLU A 88 -23.49 60.60 56.83
CA GLU A 88 -22.03 60.68 56.96
C GLU A 88 -21.33 59.36 56.58
N GLY A 89 -22.08 58.29 56.25
CA GLY A 89 -21.58 56.96 55.90
C GLY A 89 -21.09 56.16 57.09
N VAL A 90 -21.61 54.95 57.26
CA VAL A 90 -21.17 53.99 58.27
C VAL A 90 -20.35 52.91 57.59
N CYS A 91 -19.09 52.77 57.96
CA CYS A 91 -18.31 51.65 57.44
C CYS A 91 -18.77 50.34 58.05
N MET A 92 -19.11 49.39 57.18
CA MET A 92 -19.47 48.03 57.53
C MET A 92 -18.24 47.12 57.68
N GLY A 93 -17.21 47.38 56.88
CA GLY A 93 -15.97 46.61 56.89
C GLY A 93 -15.15 46.85 55.63
N ILE A 94 -13.92 46.34 55.66
CA ILE A 94 -13.01 46.25 54.51
C ILE A 94 -12.70 44.77 54.32
N ILE A 95 -12.85 44.29 53.09
CA ILE A 95 -12.52 42.92 52.72
C ILE A 95 -11.32 42.94 51.79
N ASN A 96 -10.37 42.05 52.07
CA ASN A 96 -9.24 41.79 51.18
C ASN A 96 -9.59 40.66 50.22
N PHE A 97 -9.39 40.88 48.93
CA PHE A 97 -9.72 39.90 47.89
C PHE A 97 -8.44 39.27 47.33
N ASP A 98 -7.85 38.35 48.09
CA ASP A 98 -6.60 37.67 47.70
C ASP A 98 -6.81 36.51 46.71
N THR A 99 -8.05 36.01 46.58
CA THR A 99 -8.39 34.82 45.80
C THR A 99 -9.14 35.20 44.53
N VAL A 100 -8.63 34.77 43.37
CA VAL A 100 -9.28 34.92 42.07
C VAL A 100 -10.65 34.25 42.08
N GLY A 101 -11.61 34.85 41.37
CA GLY A 101 -12.93 34.27 41.18
C GLY A 101 -14.05 35.30 41.25
N VAL A 102 -15.28 34.79 41.14
CA VAL A 102 -16.50 35.61 41.18
C VAL A 102 -17.11 35.50 42.57
N PHE A 103 -17.29 36.65 43.22
CA PHE A 103 -17.91 36.78 44.53
C PHE A 103 -19.28 37.43 44.37
N ASN A 104 -20.32 36.71 44.76
CA ASN A 104 -21.70 37.17 44.72
C ASN A 104 -22.20 37.47 46.13
N PHE A 105 -22.91 38.58 46.28
CA PHE A 105 -23.45 39.03 47.55
C PHE A 105 -24.89 39.49 47.39
N ASP A 106 -25.65 39.41 48.48
CA ASP A 106 -26.90 40.13 48.62
C ASP A 106 -27.04 40.79 50.01
N CYS A 107 -28.13 41.53 50.19
CA CYS A 107 -28.52 42.06 51.48
C CYS A 107 -29.65 41.21 52.08
N SER A 108 -29.35 40.51 53.17
CA SER A 108 -30.28 39.62 53.90
C SER A 108 -31.32 40.34 54.77
N VAL A 109 -31.26 41.68 54.85
CA VAL A 109 -32.22 42.48 55.60
C VAL A 109 -33.54 42.59 54.83
N GLY A 110 -34.63 42.14 55.45
CA GLY A 110 -35.99 42.34 54.94
C GLY A 110 -36.18 41.74 53.54
N TYR A 111 -36.68 42.56 52.62
CA TYR A 111 -36.96 42.19 51.22
C TYR A 111 -35.89 42.74 50.25
N ASN A 112 -34.73 43.18 50.75
CA ASN A 112 -33.74 43.90 49.95
C ASN A 112 -33.16 43.03 48.82
N ALA A 113 -32.79 41.77 49.11
CA ALA A 113 -32.33 40.83 48.09
C ALA A 113 -33.43 40.53 47.03
N GLU A 114 -34.69 40.40 47.45
CA GLU A 114 -35.84 40.17 46.57
C GLU A 114 -36.13 41.38 45.67
N ALA A 115 -35.76 42.58 46.14
CA ALA A 115 -35.79 43.83 45.38
C ALA A 115 -34.60 44.00 44.42
N GLY A 116 -33.67 43.05 44.36
CA GLY A 116 -32.51 43.07 43.48
C GLY A 116 -31.25 43.71 44.07
N MET A 117 -31.19 43.89 45.41
CA MET A 117 -29.98 44.35 46.08
C MET A 117 -28.93 43.23 46.10
N THR A 118 -28.22 43.07 44.99
CA THR A 118 -27.17 42.09 44.75
C THR A 118 -25.89 42.75 44.24
N LEU A 119 -24.74 42.13 44.49
CA LEU A 119 -23.44 42.61 44.06
C LEU A 119 -22.61 41.44 43.52
N THR A 120 -21.90 41.67 42.43
CA THR A 120 -20.88 40.77 41.91
C THR A 120 -19.52 41.46 41.91
N ILE A 121 -18.52 40.86 42.56
CA ILE A 121 -17.12 41.27 42.48
C ILE A 121 -16.35 40.17 41.77
N THR A 122 -15.72 40.50 40.64
CA THR A 122 -14.83 39.58 39.92
C THR A 122 -13.39 39.94 40.26
N VAL A 123 -12.67 39.02 40.87
CA VAL A 123 -11.23 39.15 41.11
C VAL A 123 -10.53 38.47 39.93
N ASP A 124 -9.89 39.27 39.08
CA ASP A 124 -9.25 38.84 37.83
C ASP A 124 -7.74 39.09 37.90
N ALA A 125 -6.95 38.06 37.60
CA ALA A 125 -5.51 38.09 37.77
C ALA A 125 -4.80 38.25 36.44
N PHE A 126 -3.69 39.00 36.45
CA PHE A 126 -2.77 39.04 35.32
C PHE A 126 -2.06 37.67 35.20
N ASP A 127 -2.52 36.85 34.25
CA ASP A 127 -2.09 35.47 34.08
C ASP A 127 -0.94 35.31 33.05
N LEU A 128 -0.50 34.08 32.82
CA LEU A 128 0.57 33.77 31.86
C LEU A 128 0.18 34.10 30.41
N ASN A 129 -1.11 34.03 30.06
CA ASN A 129 -1.56 34.44 28.74
C ASN A 129 -1.47 35.96 28.58
N ASP A 130 -1.97 36.72 29.55
CA ASP A 130 -1.81 38.18 29.59
C ASP A 130 -0.34 38.59 29.53
N LEU A 131 0.51 37.89 30.29
CA LEU A 131 1.95 38.11 30.31
C LEU A 131 2.55 37.91 28.93
N MET A 132 2.29 36.79 28.24
CA MET A 132 2.86 36.54 26.92
C MET A 132 2.35 37.52 25.85
N ILE A 133 1.08 37.95 25.95
CA ILE A 133 0.52 39.02 25.11
C ILE A 133 1.28 40.34 25.35
N ASP A 134 1.55 40.71 26.59
CA ASP A 134 2.31 41.91 26.95
C ASP A 134 3.77 41.81 26.50
N MET A 135 4.41 40.65 26.69
CA MET A 135 5.78 40.37 26.27
C MET A 135 5.96 40.60 24.76
N TYR A 136 5.07 40.06 23.94
CA TYR A 136 5.13 40.25 22.48
C TYR A 136 4.70 41.66 22.04
N ASN A 137 3.54 42.17 22.51
CA ASN A 137 2.97 43.42 22.00
C ASN A 137 3.63 44.68 22.58
N VAL A 138 3.99 44.65 23.86
CA VAL A 138 4.44 45.82 24.61
C VAL A 138 5.94 45.77 24.83
N GLN A 139 6.46 44.64 25.33
CA GLN A 139 7.88 44.48 25.65
C GLN A 139 8.73 44.12 24.42
N GLN A 140 8.09 43.75 23.30
CA GLN A 140 8.73 43.42 22.02
C GLN A 140 9.72 42.25 22.14
N VAL A 141 9.42 41.27 23.00
CA VAL A 141 10.14 40.00 23.10
C VAL A 141 9.77 39.15 21.88
N PRO A 142 10.73 38.57 21.14
CA PRO A 142 10.47 37.87 19.89
C PRO A 142 9.95 36.45 20.15
N ILE A 143 8.72 36.33 20.65
CA ILE A 143 8.09 35.05 21.00
C ILE A 143 6.72 34.88 20.35
N PHE A 144 6.42 35.65 19.29
CA PHE A 144 5.10 35.65 18.67
C PHE A 144 4.66 34.25 18.22
N ASN A 145 5.57 33.49 17.59
CA ASN A 145 5.26 32.14 17.11
C ASN A 145 4.93 31.21 18.27
N SER A 146 5.76 31.24 19.32
CA SER A 146 5.58 30.44 20.53
C SER A 146 4.29 30.82 21.27
N TRP A 147 4.04 32.12 21.50
CA TRP A 147 2.79 32.60 22.11
C TRP A 147 1.57 32.10 21.34
N TYR A 148 1.59 32.18 20.01
CA TYR A 148 0.47 31.74 19.18
C TYR A 148 0.18 30.25 19.38
N VAL A 149 1.21 29.38 19.38
CA VAL A 149 1.01 27.93 19.56
C VAL A 149 0.65 27.57 21.01
N PHE A 150 1.30 28.14 22.03
CA PHE A 150 0.92 27.88 23.42
C PHE A 150 -0.52 28.34 23.72
N SER A 151 -0.92 29.51 23.23
CA SER A 151 -2.30 30.00 23.42
C SER A 151 -3.36 29.22 22.62
N SER A 152 -2.95 28.53 21.55
CA SER A 152 -3.88 27.74 20.73
C SER A 152 -4.04 26.30 21.21
N PHE A 153 -2.97 25.68 21.70
CA PHE A 153 -2.93 24.24 21.99
C PHE A 153 -2.83 23.92 23.49
N THR A 154 -2.37 24.85 24.34
CA THR A 154 -2.15 24.62 25.79
C THR A 154 -2.71 25.75 26.66
N ASP A 155 -3.80 26.40 26.21
CA ASP A 155 -4.42 27.58 26.85
C ASP A 155 -4.77 27.40 28.34
N THR A 156 -5.10 26.17 28.72
CA THR A 156 -5.48 25.81 30.08
C THR A 156 -4.34 26.05 31.07
N PHE A 157 -3.09 25.79 30.68
CA PHE A 157 -1.92 26.07 31.51
C PHE A 157 -1.67 27.57 31.63
N LEU A 158 -2.07 28.36 30.63
CA LEU A 158 -1.84 29.80 30.64
C LEU A 158 -2.85 30.56 31.52
N THR A 159 -4.04 30.00 31.70
CA THR A 159 -5.18 30.68 32.33
C THR A 159 -5.62 30.07 33.67
N GLN A 160 -5.37 28.77 33.91
CA GLN A 160 -5.77 28.14 35.18
C GLN A 160 -4.87 28.58 36.35
N SER A 161 -5.48 28.64 37.53
CA SER A 161 -4.82 29.01 38.79
C SER A 161 -4.00 27.83 39.37
N ALA A 162 -2.83 27.58 38.79
CA ALA A 162 -1.79 26.73 39.35
C ALA A 162 -0.43 27.31 38.96
N PRO A 163 0.63 27.18 39.79
CA PRO A 163 1.93 27.74 39.44
C PRO A 163 2.58 26.90 38.34
N TRP A 164 2.81 27.51 37.17
CA TRP A 164 3.53 26.90 36.06
C TRP A 164 4.81 27.65 35.75
N THR A 165 5.78 26.94 35.18
CA THR A 165 6.97 27.55 34.59
C THR A 165 7.02 27.16 33.13
N ILE A 166 6.92 28.13 32.22
CA ILE A 166 6.92 27.87 30.77
C ILE A 166 8.26 28.30 30.19
N PHE A 167 8.98 27.35 29.61
CA PHE A 167 10.19 27.62 28.84
C PHE A 167 9.79 27.90 27.39
N VAL A 168 9.76 29.17 27.00
CA VAL A 168 9.25 29.61 25.70
C VAL A 168 10.43 29.77 24.73
N PRO A 169 10.48 28.99 23.63
CA PRO A 169 11.47 29.23 22.59
C PRO A 169 11.29 30.62 21.98
N ASP A 170 12.38 31.31 21.67
CA ASP A 170 12.27 32.54 20.89
C ASP A 170 11.97 32.25 19.41
N ASN A 171 11.69 33.31 18.65
CA ASN A 171 11.36 33.18 17.24
C ASN A 171 12.52 32.62 16.41
N ASP A 172 13.77 32.83 16.82
CA ASP A 172 14.94 32.31 16.11
C ASP A 172 15.02 30.80 16.30
N ALA A 173 14.81 30.30 17.53
CA ALA A 173 14.70 28.88 17.85
C ALA A 173 13.60 28.18 17.05
N VAL A 174 12.42 28.81 16.96
CA VAL A 174 11.31 28.29 16.15
C VAL A 174 11.67 28.31 14.67
N THR A 175 12.30 29.38 14.18
CA THR A 175 12.72 29.45 12.77
C THR A 175 13.75 28.37 12.44
N GLU A 176 14.71 28.13 13.34
CA GLU A 176 15.75 27.11 13.15
C GLU A 176 15.17 25.70 13.08
N ILE A 177 14.22 25.35 13.96
CA ILE A 177 13.60 24.02 13.88
C ILE A 177 12.71 23.89 12.63
N LEU A 178 12.01 24.94 12.23
CA LEU A 178 11.23 24.95 10.99
C LEU A 178 12.13 24.79 9.77
N GLU A 179 13.27 25.49 9.71
CA GLU A 179 14.26 25.36 8.65
C GLU A 179 14.91 23.97 8.65
N TYR A 180 15.24 23.44 9.84
CA TYR A 180 15.82 22.11 10.00
C TYR A 180 14.87 21.00 9.54
N MET A 181 13.57 21.14 9.85
CA MET A 181 12.53 20.20 9.40
C MET A 181 11.99 20.54 8.01
N ASN A 182 12.52 21.58 7.34
CA ASN A 182 12.04 22.11 6.07
C ASN A 182 10.51 22.37 6.04
N LEU A 183 9.95 22.83 7.16
CA LEU A 183 8.52 23.08 7.33
C LEU A 183 8.15 24.55 7.18
N GLY A 184 7.02 24.80 6.50
CA GLY A 184 6.35 26.09 6.60
C GLY A 184 5.70 26.27 7.97
N GLN A 185 5.49 27.54 8.36
CA GLN A 185 4.84 27.88 9.63
C GLN A 185 3.43 27.29 9.80
N PHE A 186 2.73 27.00 8.69
CA PHE A 186 1.40 26.39 8.72
C PHE A 186 1.48 24.86 8.79
N ASP A 187 2.48 24.27 8.15
CA ASP A 187 2.69 22.82 8.15
C ASP A 187 3.08 22.34 9.56
N ALA A 188 3.88 23.14 10.27
CA ALA A 188 4.24 22.85 11.66
C ALA A 188 3.05 22.84 12.64
N LEU A 189 1.92 23.49 12.30
CA LEU A 189 0.71 23.41 13.11
C LEU A 189 0.02 22.04 13.01
N ASN A 190 0.38 21.24 12.01
CA ASN A 190 -0.15 19.91 11.78
C ASN A 190 0.79 18.80 12.28
N ILE A 191 1.86 19.13 13.01
CA ILE A 191 2.70 18.10 13.65
C ILE A 191 1.80 17.30 14.61
N PRO A 192 1.67 15.97 14.46
CA PRO A 192 0.73 15.17 15.23
C PRO A 192 0.91 15.32 16.75
N ASP A 193 2.16 15.33 17.22
CA ASP A 193 2.53 15.40 18.64
C ASP A 193 2.78 16.84 19.12
N LEU A 194 2.31 17.86 18.38
CA LEU A 194 2.60 19.26 18.70
C LEU A 194 2.16 19.61 20.12
N THR A 195 1.00 19.11 20.58
CA THR A 195 0.47 19.41 21.91
C THR A 195 1.37 18.85 23.00
N GLU A 196 1.79 17.60 22.87
CA GLU A 196 2.68 16.91 23.80
C GLU A 196 4.08 17.56 23.82
N ILE A 197 4.58 17.99 22.66
CA ILE A 197 5.82 18.78 22.57
C ILE A 197 5.68 20.10 23.34
N LEU A 198 4.56 20.81 23.20
CA LEU A 198 4.31 22.06 23.93
C LEU A 198 4.17 21.81 25.44
N GLU A 199 3.48 20.77 25.86
CA GLU A 199 3.37 20.38 27.27
C GLU A 199 4.73 20.04 27.90
N TYR A 200 5.70 19.56 27.11
CA TYR A 200 7.06 19.31 27.57
C TYR A 200 7.84 20.60 27.91
N HIS A 201 7.43 21.75 27.36
CA HIS A 201 8.00 23.04 27.72
C HIS A 201 7.42 23.62 29.03
N ILE A 202 6.38 22.99 29.59
CA ILE A 202 5.66 23.47 30.77
C ILE A 202 6.07 22.63 31.97
N ALA A 203 6.84 23.21 32.88
CA ALA A 203 7.20 22.59 34.15
C ALA A 203 6.17 22.86 35.25
N GLU A 204 5.87 21.85 36.06
CA GLU A 204 5.01 21.98 37.22
C GLU A 204 5.70 22.81 38.30
N GLY A 205 5.01 23.85 38.81
CA GLY A 205 5.52 24.73 39.86
C GLY A 205 6.10 26.04 39.33
N ARG A 206 6.40 26.93 40.27
CA ARG A 206 7.00 28.24 39.99
C ARG A 206 8.49 28.17 40.27
N TRP A 207 9.29 28.23 39.22
CA TRP A 207 10.74 28.12 39.27
C TRP A 207 11.36 29.39 38.72
N LEU A 208 11.80 30.30 39.58
CA LEU A 208 12.55 31.48 39.18
C LEU A 208 13.99 31.09 38.82
N ALA A 209 14.71 31.96 38.11
CA ALA A 209 16.11 31.72 37.74
C ALA A 209 17.01 31.46 38.96
N GLU A 210 16.67 32.03 40.13
CA GLU A 210 17.38 31.78 41.39
C GLU A 210 17.13 30.37 41.97
N ASP A 211 16.02 29.74 41.60
CA ASP A 211 15.67 28.38 42.00
C ASP A 211 16.36 27.33 41.11
N LEU A 212 16.79 27.72 39.91
CA LEU A 212 17.45 26.83 38.95
C LEU A 212 18.91 26.58 39.37
N TYR A 213 19.25 25.32 39.63
CA TYR A 213 20.63 24.90 39.96
C TYR A 213 21.06 23.68 39.14
N ASN A 214 22.37 23.52 38.96
CA ASN A 214 22.94 22.41 38.21
C ASN A 214 22.51 21.04 38.75
N GLY A 215 21.89 20.22 37.89
CA GLY A 215 21.38 18.89 38.22
C GLY A 215 19.94 18.87 38.73
N LEU A 216 19.24 20.01 38.78
CA LEU A 216 17.80 20.04 39.07
C LEU A 216 17.01 19.35 37.96
N GLN A 217 16.00 18.57 38.33
CA GLN A 217 15.03 17.98 37.42
C GLN A 217 13.65 18.57 37.68
N LEU A 218 13.00 19.06 36.64
CA LEU A 218 11.68 19.67 36.70
C LEU A 218 10.67 18.76 36.01
N PRO A 219 9.65 18.21 36.70
CA PRO A 219 8.59 17.45 36.05
C PRO A 219 7.79 18.37 35.13
N THR A 220 7.48 17.90 33.92
CA THR A 220 6.68 18.64 32.94
C THR A 220 5.23 18.19 32.93
N ALA A 221 4.35 18.99 32.34
CA ALA A 221 2.96 18.62 32.11
C ALA A 221 2.84 17.36 31.22
N GLN A 222 3.75 17.16 30.27
CA GLN A 222 3.82 15.96 29.43
C GLN A 222 4.21 14.70 30.22
N GLY A 223 4.84 14.85 31.39
CA GLY A 223 5.17 13.79 32.33
C GLY A 223 6.67 13.43 32.40
N GLN A 224 7.45 13.71 31.36
CA GLN A 224 8.91 13.61 31.42
C GLN A 224 9.53 14.80 32.18
N SER A 225 10.79 14.70 32.60
CA SER A 225 11.46 15.78 33.34
C SER A 225 12.46 16.56 32.48
N LEU A 226 12.51 17.88 32.68
CA LEU A 226 13.55 18.76 32.16
C LEU A 226 14.77 18.75 33.09
N ASN A 227 15.96 18.67 32.52
CA ASN A 227 17.23 18.71 33.24
C ASN A 227 17.85 20.10 33.17
N ILE A 228 18.16 20.66 34.33
CA ILE A 228 18.85 21.94 34.44
C ILE A 228 20.36 21.71 34.55
N ALA A 229 21.13 22.38 33.69
CA ALA A 229 22.58 22.43 33.75
C ALA A 229 23.06 23.87 33.88
N GLN A 230 24.15 24.09 34.62
CA GLN A 230 24.80 25.40 34.70
C GLN A 230 26.29 25.26 34.45
N ASN A 231 26.81 26.14 33.60
CA ASN A 231 28.24 26.22 33.30
C ASN A 231 28.65 27.69 33.12
N ASP A 232 29.91 27.93 32.75
CA ASP A 232 30.46 29.28 32.57
C ASP A 232 29.75 30.11 31.47
N GLN A 233 28.94 29.46 30.60
CA GLN A 233 28.20 30.08 29.50
C GLN A 233 26.74 30.41 29.83
N GLY A 234 26.20 29.91 30.94
CA GLY A 234 24.83 30.21 31.40
C GLY A 234 24.10 29.03 32.06
N THR A 235 22.80 29.20 32.24
CA THR A 235 21.85 28.14 32.64
C THR A 235 21.24 27.53 31.38
N PHE A 236 21.07 26.21 31.38
CA PHE A 236 20.53 25.43 30.29
C PHE A 236 19.42 24.50 30.79
N VAL A 237 18.37 24.34 30.01
CA VAL A 237 17.26 23.40 30.19
C VAL A 237 17.34 22.41 29.03
N ASN A 238 17.65 21.14 29.33
CA ASN A 238 17.86 20.09 28.31
C ASN A 238 18.80 20.49 27.17
N GLY A 239 19.83 21.29 27.47
CA GLY A 239 20.79 21.76 26.47
C GLY A 239 20.41 23.05 25.75
N SER A 240 19.15 23.52 25.87
CA SER A 240 18.76 24.86 25.43
C SER A 240 19.12 25.90 26.50
N LYS A 241 19.72 27.01 26.09
CA LYS A 241 20.15 28.08 26.98
C LYS A 241 18.98 29.00 27.33
N LEU A 242 18.91 29.43 28.59
CA LEU A 242 18.02 30.53 28.98
C LEU A 242 18.58 31.86 28.46
N ILE A 243 17.85 32.54 27.59
CA ILE A 243 18.18 33.85 27.03
C ILE A 243 17.70 34.98 27.95
N SER A 244 16.49 34.86 28.49
CA SER A 244 15.86 35.84 29.37
C SER A 244 14.98 35.13 30.38
N THR A 245 14.92 35.64 31.61
CA THR A 245 14.30 34.91 32.73
C THR A 245 13.37 35.79 33.53
N ASP A 246 12.55 35.14 34.35
CA ASP A 246 11.77 35.76 35.43
C ASP A 246 10.69 36.74 34.94
N PHE A 247 9.99 36.39 33.86
CA PHE A 247 8.76 37.07 33.50
C PHE A 247 7.62 36.50 34.33
N GLU A 248 7.18 37.23 35.34
CA GLU A 248 6.25 36.73 36.37
C GLU A 248 4.79 37.11 36.09
N ALA A 249 3.89 36.14 36.30
CA ALA A 249 2.43 36.31 36.30
C ALA A 249 1.84 35.72 37.60
N TYR A 250 0.53 35.90 37.81
CA TYR A 250 -0.16 35.37 38.99
C TYR A 250 -0.07 33.84 39.09
N ASN A 251 -0.26 33.15 37.96
CA ASN A 251 -0.24 31.69 37.86
C ASN A 251 1.10 31.14 37.35
N GLY A 252 2.20 31.92 37.33
CA GLY A 252 3.48 31.31 36.98
C GLY A 252 4.60 32.25 36.58
N VAL A 253 5.55 31.68 35.84
CA VAL A 253 6.71 32.38 35.28
C VAL A 253 7.02 31.89 33.88
N VAL A 254 7.48 32.79 33.01
CA VAL A 254 8.02 32.48 31.68
C VAL A 254 9.53 32.70 31.68
N HIS A 255 10.26 31.76 31.08
CA HIS A 255 11.68 31.92 30.71
C HIS A 255 11.83 31.74 29.21
N ILE A 256 12.66 32.56 28.56
CA ILE A 256 12.93 32.47 27.13
C ILE A 256 14.16 31.58 26.90
N ILE A 257 14.06 30.66 25.94
CA ILE A 257 15.11 29.71 25.60
C ILE A 257 15.47 29.77 24.11
N ASP A 258 16.69 29.33 23.76
CA ASP A 258 17.26 29.46 22.40
C ASP A 258 17.06 28.23 21.49
N TYR A 259 16.40 27.17 21.96
CA TYR A 259 16.02 26.00 21.17
C TYR A 259 14.64 25.48 21.60
N CYS A 260 13.92 24.86 20.67
CA CYS A 260 12.73 24.07 20.98
C CYS A 260 13.11 22.81 21.75
N LEU A 261 12.34 22.49 22.79
CA LEU A 261 12.46 21.26 23.57
C LEU A 261 11.57 20.18 22.96
N ALA A 262 12.00 18.93 23.07
CA ALA A 262 11.18 17.77 22.73
C ALA A 262 11.36 16.69 23.80
N PRO A 263 10.28 15.99 24.20
CA PRO A 263 10.39 14.85 25.11
C PRO A 263 11.16 13.72 24.42
N GLN A 264 11.74 12.83 25.22
CA GLN A 264 12.39 11.62 24.71
C GLN A 264 11.34 10.75 24.00
N GLY A 265 11.54 10.46 22.71
CA GLY A 265 10.58 9.73 21.85
C GLY A 265 9.72 10.61 20.94
N MET A 266 9.87 11.93 21.05
CA MET A 266 9.27 13.07 20.32
C MET A 266 9.90 13.62 19.03
N PRO A 267 9.24 13.78 17.84
CA PRO A 267 7.92 13.25 17.37
C PRO A 267 7.78 11.71 17.32
N GLU A 268 6.61 11.16 16.97
CA GLU A 268 6.35 9.70 16.79
C GLU A 268 5.97 9.28 15.35
N ALA A 269 5.89 10.19 14.38
CA ALA A 269 5.41 9.85 13.03
C ALA A 269 6.38 8.91 12.27
N THR A 270 5.97 7.66 12.05
CA THR A 270 6.63 6.70 11.15
C THR A 270 6.21 6.95 9.69
N VAL A 271 6.92 6.37 8.73
CA VAL A 271 6.53 6.48 7.31
C VAL A 271 5.11 5.96 7.08
N MET A 272 4.71 4.90 7.81
CA MET A 272 3.33 4.39 7.76
C MET A 272 2.34 5.41 8.34
N GLU A 273 2.63 6.04 9.48
CA GLU A 273 1.71 7.00 10.09
C GLU A 273 1.47 8.23 9.19
N ILE A 274 2.51 8.70 8.49
CA ILE A 274 2.36 9.78 7.48
C ILE A 274 1.37 9.37 6.38
N ILE A 275 1.46 8.13 5.89
CA ILE A 275 0.56 7.61 4.85
C ILE A 275 -0.89 7.54 5.37
N ARG A 276 -1.10 7.01 6.57
CA ARG A 276 -2.44 6.84 7.19
C ARG A 276 -3.16 8.16 7.46
N GLN A 277 -2.40 9.21 7.77
CA GLN A 277 -2.96 10.53 8.05
C GLN A 277 -3.28 11.33 6.77
N SER A 278 -2.90 10.82 5.60
CA SER A 278 -3.10 11.51 4.33
C SER A 278 -4.38 11.05 3.61
N ASP A 279 -5.33 11.98 3.44
CA ASP A 279 -6.57 11.77 2.68
C ASP A 279 -6.36 11.33 1.21
N SER A 280 -5.17 11.58 0.62
CA SER A 280 -4.83 11.24 -0.77
C SER A 280 -4.08 9.92 -0.96
N HIS A 281 -3.90 9.12 0.10
CA HIS A 281 -3.10 7.89 0.08
C HIS A 281 -3.87 6.68 0.64
N GLN A 282 -5.21 6.68 0.53
CA GLN A 282 -6.05 5.58 1.05
C GLN A 282 -5.77 4.26 0.32
N ILE A 283 -5.57 4.29 -1.01
CA ILE A 283 -5.26 3.10 -1.81
C ILE A 283 -3.86 2.57 -1.46
N LEU A 284 -2.89 3.47 -1.22
CA LEU A 284 -1.55 3.08 -0.80
C LEU A 284 -1.56 2.41 0.58
N GLU A 285 -2.29 3.00 1.55
CA GLU A 285 -2.47 2.42 2.88
C GLU A 285 -3.05 1.00 2.78
N GLU A 286 -4.16 0.83 2.05
CA GLU A 286 -4.80 -0.47 1.85
C GLU A 286 -3.88 -1.47 1.15
N ALA A 287 -3.08 -1.02 0.17
CA ALA A 287 -2.12 -1.85 -0.56
C ALA A 287 -0.99 -2.36 0.34
N ILE A 288 -0.40 -1.49 1.17
CA ILE A 288 0.64 -1.84 2.14
C ILE A 288 0.11 -2.87 3.15
N ILE A 289 -1.10 -2.66 3.67
CA ILE A 289 -1.77 -3.59 4.59
C ILE A 289 -2.04 -4.92 3.88
N ALA A 290 -2.51 -4.90 2.63
CA ALA A 290 -2.83 -6.11 1.88
C ALA A 290 -1.61 -7.02 1.63
N ILE A 291 -0.40 -6.45 1.56
CA ILE A 291 0.84 -7.20 1.40
C ILE A 291 1.58 -7.46 2.73
N GLY A 292 1.05 -6.99 3.86
CA GLY A 292 1.56 -7.26 5.20
C GLY A 292 2.83 -6.48 5.58
N LEU A 293 3.11 -5.34 4.95
CA LEU A 293 4.27 -4.49 5.28
C LEU A 293 3.96 -3.41 6.34
N ASP A 294 2.71 -3.30 6.78
CA ASP A 294 2.28 -2.27 7.72
C ASP A 294 3.01 -2.35 9.07
N ASP A 295 3.22 -3.56 9.59
CA ASP A 295 3.97 -3.77 10.83
C ASP A 295 5.42 -3.27 10.71
N GLU A 296 6.14 -3.63 9.63
CA GLU A 296 7.55 -3.23 9.46
C GLU A 296 7.73 -1.72 9.26
N LEU A 297 6.87 -1.11 8.45
CA LEU A 297 6.89 0.34 8.19
C LEU A 297 6.42 1.18 9.39
N SER A 298 5.82 0.54 10.39
CA SER A 298 5.39 1.18 11.65
C SER A 298 6.42 1.04 12.79
N VAL A 299 7.52 0.30 12.60
CA VAL A 299 8.53 0.12 13.67
C VAL A 299 9.54 1.25 13.65
N GLN A 300 9.81 1.80 14.84
CA GLN A 300 10.87 2.77 15.11
C GLN A 300 12.04 2.11 15.87
N ALA A 301 13.28 2.46 15.52
CA ALA A 301 14.45 2.09 16.32
C ALA A 301 14.47 2.82 17.67
N THR A 302 14.78 2.13 18.77
CA THR A 302 14.83 2.78 20.09
C THR A 302 16.01 3.76 20.19
N ILE A 303 15.80 4.89 20.89
CA ILE A 303 16.77 6.00 21.04
C ILE A 303 18.16 5.58 21.57
N ASP A 304 18.28 4.43 22.23
CA ASP A 304 19.54 3.92 22.77
C ASP A 304 20.32 3.00 21.82
N ASN A 305 19.88 2.82 20.57
CA ASN A 305 20.41 1.86 19.60
C ASN A 305 20.47 0.40 20.12
N SER A 306 19.69 0.06 21.17
CA SER A 306 19.70 -1.29 21.75
C SER A 306 18.91 -2.31 20.94
N ILE A 307 17.97 -1.83 20.10
CA ILE A 307 17.19 -2.64 19.16
C ILE A 307 17.43 -2.09 17.75
N SER A 308 17.96 -2.93 16.87
CA SER A 308 17.92 -2.72 15.42
C SER A 308 16.47 -2.89 14.98
N GLY A 309 15.74 -1.79 14.78
CA GLY A 309 14.46 -1.82 14.05
C GLY A 309 14.71 -1.99 12.54
N PRO A 310 13.73 -2.47 11.76
CA PRO A 310 13.82 -2.47 10.31
C PRO A 310 13.79 -1.02 9.77
N GLY A 311 14.35 -0.81 8.58
CA GLY A 311 14.63 0.51 8.04
C GLY A 311 16.04 1.05 8.38
N PRO A 312 16.28 2.36 8.20
CA PRO A 312 15.30 3.39 7.84
C PRO A 312 14.78 3.24 6.41
N TRP A 313 13.67 3.90 6.08
CA TRP A 313 12.90 3.71 4.85
C TRP A 313 12.84 4.98 4.01
N THR A 314 12.66 4.84 2.70
CA THR A 314 12.12 5.89 1.85
C THR A 314 10.89 5.35 1.15
N VAL A 315 9.76 6.05 1.25
CA VAL A 315 8.53 5.69 0.53
C VAL A 315 8.21 6.78 -0.49
N PHE A 316 8.26 6.44 -1.78
CA PHE A 316 7.69 7.25 -2.84
C PHE A 316 6.19 6.97 -2.87
N ALA A 317 5.37 7.74 -2.17
CA ALA A 317 3.95 7.50 -1.96
C ALA A 317 3.10 7.97 -3.16
N PRO A 318 2.56 7.06 -4.01
CA PRO A 318 1.67 7.45 -5.09
C PRO A 318 0.29 7.80 -4.55
N THR A 319 -0.26 8.91 -5.06
CA THR A 319 -1.62 9.35 -4.70
C THR A 319 -2.70 8.38 -5.20
N ASP A 320 -3.91 8.49 -4.64
CA ASP A 320 -5.06 7.71 -5.11
C ASP A 320 -5.38 7.96 -6.60
N ASP A 321 -5.14 9.19 -7.09
CA ASP A 321 -5.26 9.53 -8.51
C ASP A 321 -4.21 8.81 -9.36
N ALA A 322 -2.98 8.65 -8.86
CA ALA A 322 -1.92 7.90 -9.52
C ALA A 322 -2.32 6.42 -9.71
N PHE A 323 -2.87 5.79 -8.67
CA PHE A 323 -3.40 4.43 -8.76
C PHE A 323 -4.57 4.31 -9.74
N ALA A 324 -5.45 5.31 -9.80
CA ALA A 324 -6.55 5.33 -10.76
C ALA A 324 -6.04 5.40 -12.21
N VAL A 325 -4.95 6.13 -12.48
CA VAL A 325 -4.31 6.17 -13.80
C VAL A 325 -3.79 4.78 -14.17
N LEU A 326 -3.00 4.14 -13.30
CA LEU A 326 -2.47 2.79 -13.56
C LEU A 326 -3.60 1.78 -13.83
N ALA A 327 -4.65 1.80 -13.02
CA ALA A 327 -5.78 0.89 -13.20
C ALA A 327 -6.45 1.08 -14.58
N ASN A 328 -6.62 2.32 -15.03
CA ASN A 328 -7.15 2.61 -16.36
C ASN A 328 -6.22 2.13 -17.49
N GLU A 329 -4.90 2.26 -17.34
CA GLU A 329 -3.91 1.76 -18.31
C GLU A 329 -3.96 0.23 -18.43
N LEU A 330 -4.15 -0.47 -17.30
CA LEU A 330 -4.35 -1.91 -17.24
C LEU A 330 -5.76 -2.35 -17.67
N GLY A 331 -6.68 -1.42 -17.91
CA GLY A 331 -8.06 -1.71 -18.30
C GLY A 331 -8.90 -2.37 -17.18
N ILE A 332 -8.50 -2.22 -15.92
CA ILE A 332 -9.18 -2.79 -14.75
C ILE A 332 -9.72 -1.69 -13.83
N PRO A 333 -10.78 -1.94 -13.04
CA PRO A 333 -11.17 -1.04 -11.95
C PRO A 333 -10.07 -0.91 -10.90
N ALA A 334 -9.87 0.28 -10.32
CA ALA A 334 -8.87 0.49 -9.26
C ALA A 334 -9.07 -0.43 -8.04
N SER A 335 -10.33 -0.77 -7.71
CA SER A 335 -10.65 -1.75 -6.66
C SER A 335 -10.18 -3.17 -6.95
N GLU A 336 -9.97 -3.52 -8.23
CA GLU A 336 -9.41 -4.81 -8.62
C GLU A 336 -7.87 -4.81 -8.52
N LEU A 337 -7.23 -3.64 -8.51
CA LEU A 337 -5.78 -3.52 -8.36
C LEU A 337 -5.31 -4.06 -6.99
N LEU A 338 -6.07 -3.82 -5.93
CA LEU A 338 -5.80 -4.39 -4.59
C LEU A 338 -5.93 -5.92 -4.51
N ASN A 339 -6.51 -6.54 -5.54
CA ASN A 339 -6.56 -8.00 -5.67
C ASN A 339 -5.69 -8.49 -6.83
N SER A 340 -4.91 -7.60 -7.44
CA SER A 340 -4.03 -7.92 -8.56
C SER A 340 -2.89 -8.80 -8.09
N GLN A 341 -2.52 -9.76 -8.93
CA GLN A 341 -1.31 -10.57 -8.74
C GLN A 341 -0.02 -9.74 -8.72
N PHE A 342 -0.07 -8.49 -9.21
CA PHE A 342 1.05 -7.57 -9.28
C PHE A 342 1.13 -6.60 -8.09
N LEU A 343 0.19 -6.67 -7.12
CA LEU A 343 0.12 -5.70 -6.02
C LEU A 343 1.42 -5.62 -5.22
N SER A 344 2.02 -6.76 -4.89
CA SER A 344 3.29 -6.81 -4.15
C SER A 344 4.41 -6.08 -4.89
N ASN A 345 4.55 -6.32 -6.20
CA ASN A 345 5.59 -5.69 -7.01
C ASN A 345 5.33 -4.19 -7.12
N ILE A 346 4.07 -3.79 -7.31
CA ILE A 346 3.66 -2.38 -7.33
C ILE A 346 4.09 -1.70 -6.03
N VAL A 347 3.72 -2.22 -4.86
CA VAL A 347 4.05 -1.57 -3.58
C VAL A 347 5.56 -1.59 -3.32
N ASN A 348 6.23 -2.72 -3.52
CA ASN A 348 7.67 -2.85 -3.27
C ASN A 348 8.52 -1.93 -4.15
N ASN A 349 8.03 -1.59 -5.35
CA ASN A 349 8.74 -0.66 -6.24
C ASN A 349 8.73 0.81 -5.75
N HIS A 350 7.95 1.12 -4.72
CA HIS A 350 7.86 2.45 -4.13
C HIS A 350 8.65 2.59 -2.83
N ILE A 351 9.24 1.51 -2.33
CA ILE A 351 9.87 1.49 -1.01
C ILE A 351 11.36 1.19 -1.17
N VAL A 352 12.20 1.94 -0.48
CA VAL A 352 13.66 1.74 -0.40
C VAL A 352 14.04 1.56 1.07
N ASN A 353 14.99 0.67 1.37
CA ASN A 353 15.41 0.33 2.73
C ASN A 353 16.57 1.20 3.27
N TYR A 354 16.60 2.47 2.87
CA TYR A 354 17.45 3.52 3.43
C TYR A 354 16.85 4.90 3.13
N GLU A 355 17.32 5.93 3.84
CA GLU A 355 16.87 7.31 3.64
C GLU A 355 17.45 7.91 2.36
N ILE A 356 16.59 8.57 1.59
CA ILE A 356 16.93 9.36 0.42
C ILE A 356 16.18 10.67 0.56
N PHE A 357 16.88 11.75 0.89
CA PHE A 357 16.28 13.08 0.93
C PHE A 357 16.31 13.71 -0.47
N ALA A 358 15.56 14.79 -0.69
CA ALA A 358 15.55 15.49 -1.98
C ALA A 358 16.97 15.93 -2.41
N GLU A 359 17.85 16.24 -1.46
CA GLU A 359 19.25 16.59 -1.75
C GLU A 359 20.08 15.42 -2.31
N ASP A 360 19.68 14.17 -2.05
CA ASP A 360 20.30 12.96 -2.58
C ASP A 360 19.73 12.56 -3.95
N MET A 361 18.58 13.13 -4.35
CA MET A 361 17.90 12.87 -5.63
C MET A 361 18.46 13.70 -6.81
N TYR A 362 19.76 13.93 -6.84
CA TYR A 362 20.39 14.64 -7.95
C TYR A 362 20.56 13.75 -9.19
N SER A 363 20.54 14.37 -10.38
CA SER A 363 20.58 13.67 -11.67
C SER A 363 21.72 12.65 -11.79
N GLY A 364 21.36 11.42 -12.17
CA GLY A 364 22.28 10.30 -12.38
C GLY A 364 22.64 9.52 -11.11
N ASN A 365 22.04 9.85 -9.97
CA ASN A 365 22.07 9.01 -8.77
C ASN A 365 21.00 7.92 -8.87
N VAL A 366 21.23 6.78 -8.21
CA VAL A 366 20.35 5.61 -8.29
C VAL A 366 20.07 5.02 -6.93
N ALA A 367 18.94 4.30 -6.81
CA ALA A 367 18.58 3.52 -5.64
C ALA A 367 17.98 2.18 -6.03
N ASN A 368 17.98 1.22 -5.11
CA ASN A 368 17.31 -0.06 -5.31
C ASN A 368 16.05 -0.11 -4.43
N THR A 369 14.93 -0.46 -5.04
CA THR A 369 13.65 -0.64 -4.35
C THR A 369 13.61 -1.98 -3.61
N LEU A 370 12.58 -2.22 -2.79
CA LEU A 370 12.35 -3.54 -2.18
C LEU A 370 12.08 -4.63 -3.22
N GLN A 371 11.71 -4.25 -4.45
CA GLN A 371 11.61 -5.17 -5.58
C GLN A 371 12.99 -5.51 -6.19
N ASN A 372 14.08 -4.97 -5.64
CA ASN A 372 15.43 -5.01 -6.21
C ASN A 372 15.54 -4.37 -7.61
N GLU A 373 14.54 -3.59 -8.02
CA GLU A 373 14.60 -2.77 -9.22
C GLU A 373 15.41 -1.51 -8.95
N GLN A 374 16.19 -1.07 -9.94
CA GLN A 374 16.95 0.16 -9.85
C GLN A 374 16.11 1.32 -10.35
N ILE A 375 15.93 2.33 -9.50
CA ILE A 375 15.36 3.62 -9.86
C ILE A 375 16.49 4.66 -10.02
N GLU A 376 16.36 5.55 -11.00
CA GLU A 376 17.27 6.69 -11.21
C GLU A 376 16.57 7.99 -10.83
N PHE A 377 17.33 8.96 -10.32
CA PHE A 377 16.82 10.28 -10.01
C PHE A 377 17.19 11.29 -11.09
N GLU A 378 16.26 12.19 -11.40
CA GLU A 378 16.51 13.36 -12.24
C GLU A 378 15.98 14.62 -11.56
N TYR A 379 16.79 15.68 -11.55
CA TYR A 379 16.34 17.02 -11.17
C TYR A 379 16.45 17.95 -12.38
N SER A 380 15.30 18.32 -12.96
CA SER A 380 15.22 19.20 -14.11
C SER A 380 14.07 20.19 -13.97
N ASP A 381 14.29 21.43 -14.44
CA ASP A 381 13.31 22.52 -14.37
C ASP A 381 12.70 22.77 -12.97
N SER A 382 13.49 22.58 -11.91
CA SER A 382 13.07 22.70 -10.51
C SER A 382 12.04 21.67 -10.04
N ILE A 383 11.96 20.53 -10.72
CA ILE A 383 11.11 19.39 -10.40
C ILE A 383 12.01 18.16 -10.21
N PHE A 384 11.68 17.35 -9.21
CA PHE A 384 12.32 16.06 -8.96
C PHE A 384 11.53 14.95 -9.65
N TYR A 385 12.25 14.04 -10.28
CA TYR A 385 11.67 12.88 -10.94
C TYR A 385 12.34 11.60 -10.43
N VAL A 386 11.53 10.56 -10.33
CA VAL A 386 12.02 9.18 -10.18
C VAL A 386 11.78 8.46 -11.50
N ILE A 387 12.85 7.99 -12.11
CA ILE A 387 12.84 7.21 -13.34
C ILE A 387 12.85 5.74 -12.92
N GLY A 388 11.69 5.10 -13.01
CA GLY A 388 11.56 3.65 -12.90
C GLY A 388 11.85 2.96 -14.22
N GLU A 389 11.68 1.65 -14.26
CA GLU A 389 11.93 0.84 -15.45
C GLU A 389 10.98 1.20 -16.61
N GLN A 390 9.69 1.35 -16.31
CA GLN A 390 8.63 1.51 -17.31
C GLN A 390 8.17 2.95 -17.51
N ASN A 391 8.38 3.81 -16.51
CA ASN A 391 7.92 5.20 -16.54
C ASN A 391 8.80 6.14 -15.71
N THR A 392 8.59 7.44 -15.92
CA THR A 392 9.15 8.50 -15.10
C THR A 392 8.00 9.15 -14.33
N VAL A 393 8.15 9.28 -13.02
CA VAL A 393 7.15 9.86 -12.11
C VAL A 393 7.66 11.18 -11.54
N GLU A 394 6.77 12.16 -11.41
CA GLU A 394 7.09 13.44 -10.78
C GLU A 394 6.91 13.32 -9.27
N VAL A 395 7.89 13.84 -8.52
CA VAL A 395 7.79 13.98 -7.07
C VAL A 395 7.16 15.32 -6.76
N SER A 396 5.86 15.29 -6.46
CA SER A 396 5.02 16.45 -6.21
C SER A 396 5.23 17.10 -4.83
N ILE A 397 5.55 16.30 -3.80
CA ILE A 397 5.93 16.77 -2.45
C ILE A 397 7.16 15.99 -2.03
N GLN A 398 8.20 16.70 -1.59
CA GLN A 398 9.45 16.08 -1.13
C GLN A 398 9.56 16.15 0.40
N ASP A 399 10.35 15.25 0.96
CA ASP A 399 10.87 15.32 2.33
C ASP A 399 9.79 15.40 3.43
N LEU A 400 8.76 14.53 3.38
CA LEU A 400 7.90 14.30 4.53
C LEU A 400 8.67 13.42 5.53
N TYR A 401 9.33 14.06 6.50
CA TYR A 401 10.20 13.40 7.47
C TYR A 401 9.44 12.47 8.42
N ALA A 402 9.97 11.25 8.59
CA ALA A 402 9.51 10.26 9.55
C ALA A 402 10.65 9.77 10.47
N TYR A 403 10.30 9.13 11.58
CA TYR A 403 11.28 8.58 12.52
C TYR A 403 12.11 7.42 12.02
N ASN A 404 11.49 6.62 11.17
CA ASN A 404 12.07 5.46 10.56
C ASN A 404 12.27 5.68 9.07
N GLY A 405 12.33 6.94 8.58
CA GLY A 405 12.52 7.19 7.17
C GLY A 405 12.03 8.55 6.65
N VAL A 406 11.68 8.58 5.38
CA VAL A 406 11.13 9.75 4.67
C VAL A 406 10.06 9.32 3.67
N VAL A 407 9.05 10.15 3.48
CA VAL A 407 8.00 9.95 2.46
C VAL A 407 8.08 11.07 1.42
N HIS A 408 8.00 10.71 0.15
CA HIS A 408 7.91 11.64 -0.99
C HIS A 408 6.63 11.36 -1.75
N VAL A 409 5.78 12.36 -1.98
CA VAL A 409 4.51 12.14 -2.71
C VAL A 409 4.77 12.18 -4.21
N VAL A 410 4.36 11.13 -4.92
CA VAL A 410 4.50 11.02 -6.38
C VAL A 410 3.15 11.05 -7.09
N ASP A 411 3.14 11.63 -8.29
CA ASP A 411 1.92 11.86 -9.09
C ASP A 411 1.49 10.66 -9.95
N ALA A 412 2.36 9.66 -10.06
CA ALA A 412 2.17 8.44 -10.82
C ALA A 412 2.76 7.24 -10.05
N VAL A 413 2.22 6.05 -10.30
CA VAL A 413 2.76 4.80 -9.77
C VAL A 413 4.06 4.49 -10.54
N ILE A 414 5.18 4.31 -9.84
CA ILE A 414 6.42 3.76 -10.37
C ILE A 414 6.11 2.34 -10.85
N SER A 415 5.90 2.21 -12.15
CA SER A 415 5.29 1.03 -12.73
C SER A 415 6.32 -0.10 -12.79
N PRO A 416 6.07 -1.24 -12.11
CA PRO A 416 6.94 -2.41 -12.27
C PRO A 416 6.76 -2.98 -13.68
N PHE A 417 7.64 -3.89 -14.08
CA PHE A 417 7.37 -4.73 -15.24
C PHE A 417 6.10 -5.57 -15.00
N ILE A 418 5.11 -5.43 -15.88
CA ILE A 418 3.87 -6.21 -15.86
C ILE A 418 3.80 -7.00 -17.18
N PRO A 419 3.94 -8.35 -17.15
CA PRO A 419 3.87 -9.15 -18.36
C PRO A 419 2.48 -9.09 -19.00
N SER A 420 2.44 -9.17 -20.33
CA SER A 420 1.18 -9.18 -21.06
C SER A 420 0.37 -10.44 -20.75
N LEU A 421 -0.93 -10.28 -20.48
CA LEU A 421 -1.91 -11.38 -20.41
C LEU A 421 -2.46 -11.77 -21.79
N GLU A 422 -1.65 -11.58 -22.83
CA GLU A 422 -1.97 -11.91 -24.22
C GLU A 422 -0.91 -12.85 -24.79
N GLY A 423 -1.33 -13.76 -25.66
CA GLY A 423 -0.43 -14.71 -26.32
C GLY A 423 -1.19 -15.61 -27.29
N THR A 424 -0.52 -16.06 -28.35
CA THR A 424 -1.06 -16.95 -29.40
C THR A 424 -1.38 -18.35 -28.88
N CYS A 425 -0.79 -18.76 -27.76
CA CYS A 425 -1.09 -20.00 -27.02
C CYS A 425 -2.01 -19.73 -25.78
N GLY A 426 -2.53 -18.52 -25.64
CA GLY A 426 -3.45 -18.11 -24.59
C GLY A 426 -2.76 -17.74 -23.27
N VAL A 427 -3.53 -17.75 -22.17
CA VAL A 427 -3.06 -17.38 -20.83
C VAL A 427 -2.88 -18.65 -20.02
N TRP A 428 -1.67 -18.87 -19.52
CA TRP A 428 -1.35 -19.98 -18.63
C TRP A 428 -1.43 -19.51 -17.18
N ARG A 429 -1.72 -20.44 -16.28
CA ARG A 429 -1.99 -20.17 -14.87
C ARG A 429 -1.11 -20.99 -13.97
N LEU A 430 -0.35 -20.32 -13.12
CA LEU A 430 0.39 -20.92 -12.02
C LEU A 430 -0.40 -20.74 -10.72
N VAL A 431 -0.56 -21.83 -9.98
CA VAL A 431 -1.24 -21.83 -8.67
C VAL A 431 -0.25 -22.33 -7.64
N LEU A 432 0.12 -21.48 -6.68
CA LEU A 432 0.93 -21.82 -5.52
C LEU A 432 0.01 -22.04 -4.33
N GLN A 433 0.24 -23.10 -3.58
CA GLN A 433 -0.59 -23.49 -2.45
C GLN A 433 0.29 -23.75 -1.23
N SER A 434 -0.30 -23.50 -0.07
CA SER A 434 0.25 -23.89 1.21
C SER A 434 -0.76 -24.71 1.98
N THR A 435 -0.38 -25.91 2.42
CA THR A 435 -1.26 -26.66 3.32
C THR A 435 -1.12 -26.10 4.72
N LEU A 436 -2.25 -25.82 5.38
CA LEU A 436 -2.34 -25.25 6.75
C LEU A 436 -2.11 -23.73 6.87
N ASN A 437 -2.14 -22.97 5.75
CA ASN A 437 -2.04 -21.50 5.72
C ASN A 437 -0.72 -20.93 6.27
N TYR A 438 0.37 -21.68 6.15
CA TYR A 438 1.72 -21.18 6.46
C TYR A 438 2.35 -20.49 5.25
N SER A 439 3.20 -19.50 5.47
CA SER A 439 4.07 -18.99 4.41
C SER A 439 4.97 -20.08 3.83
N TRP A 440 5.52 -19.81 2.65
CA TRP A 440 6.65 -20.56 2.09
C TRP A 440 7.99 -20.17 2.73
N ALA A 441 7.99 -19.45 3.86
CA ALA A 441 9.16 -18.81 4.45
C ALA A 441 9.91 -18.00 3.38
N ASP A 442 11.23 -18.17 3.27
CA ASP A 442 12.07 -17.50 2.26
C ASP A 442 12.14 -18.27 0.93
N SER A 443 11.31 -19.32 0.74
CA SER A 443 11.31 -20.10 -0.50
C SER A 443 10.53 -19.40 -1.60
N GLU A 444 11.00 -19.53 -2.83
CA GLU A 444 10.43 -18.85 -4.00
C GLU A 444 10.45 -19.74 -5.26
N LEU A 445 9.53 -19.46 -6.18
CA LEU A 445 9.44 -20.08 -7.50
C LEU A 445 9.71 -19.01 -8.56
N LEU A 446 10.84 -19.12 -9.24
CA LEU A 446 11.21 -18.25 -10.34
C LEU A 446 10.58 -18.75 -11.64
N LEU A 447 9.82 -17.90 -12.30
CA LEU A 447 9.23 -18.15 -13.61
C LEU A 447 10.10 -17.49 -14.69
N TYR A 448 10.54 -18.28 -15.67
CA TYR A 448 11.18 -17.81 -16.89
C TYR A 448 10.36 -18.20 -18.11
N LYS A 449 10.42 -17.35 -19.14
CA LYS A 449 9.84 -17.58 -20.45
C LYS A 449 10.87 -17.26 -21.52
N ASN A 450 11.27 -18.23 -22.34
CA ASN A 450 12.31 -18.09 -23.35
C ASN A 450 13.62 -17.52 -22.77
N ASP A 451 14.09 -18.09 -21.67
CA ASP A 451 15.25 -17.61 -20.88
C ASP A 451 15.09 -16.20 -20.26
N GLU A 452 13.95 -15.51 -20.43
CA GLU A 452 13.67 -14.22 -19.82
C GLU A 452 12.97 -14.38 -18.47
N PHE A 453 13.50 -13.73 -17.42
CA PHE A 453 12.89 -13.75 -16.10
C PHE A 453 11.57 -12.98 -16.12
N ILE A 454 10.50 -13.62 -15.64
CA ILE A 454 9.16 -13.02 -15.58
C ILE A 454 8.81 -12.60 -14.17
N GLU A 455 8.99 -13.49 -13.19
CA GLU A 455 8.52 -13.25 -11.81
C GLU A 455 9.20 -14.16 -10.78
N SER A 456 9.32 -13.67 -9.55
CA SER A 456 9.58 -14.51 -8.37
C SER A 456 8.32 -14.64 -7.51
N LEU A 457 7.87 -15.87 -7.31
CA LEU A 457 6.59 -16.18 -6.68
C LEU A 457 6.78 -16.90 -5.35
N THR A 458 6.14 -16.39 -4.31
CA THR A 458 6.08 -17.01 -2.98
C THR A 458 4.67 -16.91 -2.38
N VAL A 459 4.42 -17.65 -1.29
CA VAL A 459 3.17 -17.60 -0.50
C VAL A 459 3.48 -16.96 0.85
N PHE A 460 2.79 -15.86 1.17
CA PHE A 460 2.97 -15.11 2.42
C PHE A 460 2.19 -15.72 3.60
N ASP A 461 2.53 -15.32 4.83
CA ASP A 461 1.94 -15.84 6.05
C ASP A 461 0.46 -15.43 6.16
N GLY A 462 -0.43 -16.38 6.48
CA GLY A 462 -1.88 -16.13 6.48
C GLY A 462 -2.51 -16.04 5.08
N GLY A 463 -1.73 -16.20 4.01
CA GLY A 463 -2.19 -16.14 2.62
C GLY A 463 -3.05 -17.33 2.20
N ALA A 464 -4.05 -17.05 1.34
CA ALA A 464 -4.72 -18.06 0.53
C ALA A 464 -3.80 -18.52 -0.62
N ASP A 465 -4.18 -19.57 -1.34
CA ASP A 465 -3.51 -20.01 -2.57
C ASP A 465 -3.22 -18.79 -3.49
N ARG A 466 -1.97 -18.62 -3.91
CA ARG A 466 -1.56 -17.54 -4.82
C ARG A 466 -1.75 -18.01 -6.25
N VAL A 467 -2.38 -17.18 -7.07
CA VAL A 467 -2.58 -17.45 -8.50
C VAL A 467 -1.78 -16.41 -9.28
N TYR A 468 -1.06 -16.88 -10.31
CA TYR A 468 -0.32 -16.04 -11.23
C TYR A 468 -0.62 -16.45 -12.67
N ASP A 469 -1.24 -15.56 -13.42
CA ASP A 469 -1.61 -15.70 -14.83
C ASP A 469 -0.60 -14.97 -15.72
N PHE A 470 -0.19 -15.58 -16.83
CA PHE A 470 0.74 -14.99 -17.80
C PHE A 470 0.44 -15.44 -19.24
N GLY A 471 0.62 -14.54 -20.21
CA GLY A 471 0.43 -14.85 -21.63
C GLY A 471 1.60 -15.64 -22.22
N VAL A 472 1.27 -16.65 -23.03
CA VAL A 472 2.26 -17.47 -23.74
C VAL A 472 1.94 -17.54 -25.23
N ASP A 473 3.00 -17.51 -26.03
CA ASP A 473 2.94 -17.74 -27.47
C ASP A 473 3.24 -19.20 -27.82
N ILE A 474 2.83 -19.61 -29.02
CA ILE A 474 3.13 -20.93 -29.56
C ILE A 474 4.65 -21.09 -29.65
N GLY A 475 5.19 -22.14 -29.03
CA GLY A 475 6.61 -22.45 -28.99
C GLY A 475 7.40 -21.77 -27.86
N ASP A 476 6.75 -20.96 -27.01
CA ASP A 476 7.43 -20.38 -25.84
C ASP A 476 7.92 -21.50 -24.91
N GLU A 477 9.16 -21.39 -24.45
CA GLU A 477 9.76 -22.29 -23.46
C GLU A 477 9.55 -21.73 -22.04
N ILE A 478 8.92 -22.51 -21.17
CA ILE A 478 8.61 -22.10 -19.79
C ILE A 478 9.49 -22.90 -18.82
N ASP A 479 10.21 -22.17 -17.96
CA ASP A 479 10.98 -22.75 -16.87
C ASP A 479 10.48 -22.24 -15.51
N LEU A 480 10.39 -23.18 -14.57
CA LEU A 480 9.93 -22.99 -13.21
C LEU A 480 11.04 -23.45 -12.26
N TYR A 481 11.87 -22.52 -11.78
CA TYR A 481 12.96 -22.83 -10.86
C TYR A 481 12.54 -22.60 -9.41
N PHE A 482 12.46 -23.67 -8.62
CA PHE A 482 12.18 -23.57 -7.20
C PHE A 482 13.46 -23.40 -6.38
N ILE A 483 13.46 -22.43 -5.47
CA ILE A 483 14.51 -22.16 -4.49
C ILE A 483 13.94 -22.47 -3.11
N ASP A 484 14.55 -23.44 -2.41
CA ASP A 484 14.15 -23.87 -1.07
C ASP A 484 15.02 -23.20 0.00
N GLU A 485 14.39 -22.38 0.83
CA GLU A 485 15.01 -21.75 1.99
C GLU A 485 14.28 -22.12 3.29
N GLY A 486 13.48 -23.19 3.28
CA GLY A 486 12.91 -23.79 4.48
C GLY A 486 11.44 -23.46 4.74
N GLY A 487 10.53 -24.08 3.99
CA GLY A 487 9.10 -24.11 4.25
C GLY A 487 8.52 -25.53 4.41
N TYR A 488 7.31 -25.64 4.95
CA TYR A 488 6.60 -26.93 5.10
C TYR A 488 5.38 -26.99 4.19
N THR A 489 5.18 -28.14 3.53
CA THR A 489 3.94 -28.47 2.79
C THR A 489 3.53 -27.44 1.73
N GLN A 490 4.43 -27.23 0.78
CA GLN A 490 4.32 -26.33 -0.35
C GLN A 490 3.88 -27.12 -1.59
N SER A 491 3.14 -26.51 -2.50
CA SER A 491 2.87 -27.10 -3.81
C SER A 491 2.60 -26.05 -4.86
N TYR A 492 2.96 -26.32 -6.11
CA TYR A 492 2.53 -25.48 -7.22
C TYR A 492 2.04 -26.30 -8.41
N GLN A 493 1.14 -25.70 -9.18
CA GLN A 493 0.51 -26.31 -10.35
C GLN A 493 0.52 -25.32 -11.50
N LEU A 494 0.91 -25.78 -12.69
CA LEU A 494 0.81 -25.01 -13.93
C LEU A 494 -0.33 -25.55 -14.76
N TYR A 495 -1.20 -24.68 -15.24
CA TYR A 495 -2.31 -24.97 -16.12
C TYR A 495 -2.17 -24.23 -17.45
N ASN A 496 -2.52 -24.89 -18.54
CA ASN A 496 -2.58 -24.24 -19.86
C ASN A 496 -3.86 -23.39 -20.01
N ALA A 497 -4.02 -22.77 -21.19
CA ALA A 497 -5.18 -21.93 -21.52
C ALA A 497 -6.54 -22.65 -21.45
N ASP A 498 -6.56 -23.97 -21.59
CA ASP A 498 -7.77 -24.80 -21.48
C ASP A 498 -8.01 -25.30 -20.04
N LEU A 499 -7.23 -24.80 -19.07
CA LEU A 499 -7.20 -25.25 -17.66
C LEU A 499 -6.82 -26.72 -17.48
N GLU A 500 -6.07 -27.28 -18.43
CA GLU A 500 -5.49 -28.61 -18.29
C GLU A 500 -4.18 -28.52 -17.49
N LEU A 501 -3.99 -29.47 -16.58
CA LEU A 501 -2.80 -29.53 -15.72
C LEU A 501 -1.56 -29.92 -16.54
N VAL A 502 -0.58 -29.03 -16.59
CA VAL A 502 0.71 -29.20 -17.27
C VAL A 502 1.78 -29.66 -16.28
N VAL A 503 1.89 -28.99 -15.13
CA VAL A 503 2.85 -29.31 -14.07
C VAL A 503 2.12 -29.45 -12.75
N ASN A 504 2.57 -30.40 -11.92
CA ASN A 504 2.12 -30.55 -10.54
C ASN A 504 3.31 -30.90 -9.64
N ALA A 505 3.69 -29.98 -8.76
CA ALA A 505 4.75 -30.15 -7.78
C ALA A 505 4.14 -30.10 -6.38
N THR A 506 4.48 -31.06 -5.51
CA THR A 506 3.95 -31.11 -4.14
C THR A 506 5.03 -31.61 -3.19
N SER A 507 5.30 -30.88 -2.11
CA SER A 507 6.26 -31.27 -1.07
C SER A 507 5.57 -32.01 0.08
N THR A 508 6.34 -32.79 0.85
CA THR A 508 5.83 -33.56 2.00
C THR A 508 6.42 -33.06 3.32
N PRO A 509 5.75 -33.28 4.47
CA PRO A 509 6.19 -32.76 5.78
C PRO A 509 7.53 -33.31 6.31
N GLN A 510 8.15 -34.27 5.63
CA GLN A 510 9.26 -35.07 6.14
C GLN A 510 10.50 -35.05 5.23
N PHE A 511 10.95 -33.86 4.80
CA PHE A 511 12.35 -33.57 4.38
C PHE A 511 12.70 -33.28 2.90
N TYR A 512 11.85 -32.71 2.02
CA TYR A 512 12.37 -32.38 0.67
C TYR A 512 11.73 -31.15 -0.01
N SER A 513 12.57 -30.42 -0.77
CA SER A 513 12.23 -29.25 -1.58
C SER A 513 11.24 -29.58 -2.70
N LEU A 514 10.51 -28.57 -3.20
CA LEU A 514 9.80 -28.71 -4.46
C LEU A 514 10.79 -28.92 -5.61
N HIS A 515 10.34 -29.61 -6.65
CA HIS A 515 11.11 -29.80 -7.89
C HIS A 515 10.98 -28.56 -8.77
N SER A 516 12.01 -28.26 -9.56
CA SER A 516 11.97 -27.28 -10.66
C SER A 516 11.57 -27.98 -11.94
N TYR A 517 10.74 -27.38 -12.79
CA TYR A 517 10.40 -27.93 -14.11
C TYR A 517 10.92 -27.01 -15.20
N THR A 518 11.72 -27.54 -16.12
CA THR A 518 12.29 -26.78 -17.25
C THR A 518 11.83 -27.35 -18.58
N ASP A 519 12.11 -26.64 -19.66
CA ASP A 519 11.88 -27.07 -21.05
C ASP A 519 10.38 -27.34 -21.35
N ILE A 520 9.47 -26.62 -20.70
CA ILE A 520 8.02 -26.77 -20.92
C ILE A 520 7.64 -25.94 -22.15
N ILE A 521 7.41 -26.59 -23.28
CA ILE A 521 7.05 -25.89 -24.52
C ILE A 521 5.54 -25.62 -24.59
N ALA A 522 5.17 -24.35 -24.74
CA ALA A 522 3.81 -23.89 -24.84
C ALA A 522 3.21 -24.20 -26.23
N CYS A 523 2.06 -24.86 -26.24
CA CYS A 523 1.31 -25.22 -27.46
C CYS A 523 2.19 -25.80 -28.58
N GLU A 524 3.04 -26.78 -28.26
CA GLU A 524 3.87 -27.47 -29.27
C GLU A 524 3.09 -27.76 -30.55
N GLU A 525 3.61 -27.28 -31.68
CA GLU A 525 3.08 -27.64 -32.98
C GLU A 525 3.53 -29.06 -33.30
N PHE A 526 2.56 -29.88 -33.68
CA PHE A 526 2.79 -31.27 -34.01
C PHE A 526 2.78 -31.46 -35.54
N ASP A 527 3.76 -32.19 -36.07
CA ASP A 527 3.79 -32.59 -37.48
C ASP A 527 2.59 -33.52 -37.83
N GLU A 528 2.30 -33.70 -39.12
CA GLU A 528 1.21 -34.57 -39.61
C GLU A 528 1.30 -36.02 -39.10
N ASP A 529 2.49 -36.45 -38.68
CA ASP A 529 2.74 -37.79 -38.16
C ASP A 529 2.39 -37.94 -36.67
N TYR A 530 1.98 -36.88 -35.96
CA TYR A 530 1.60 -36.97 -34.55
C TYR A 530 0.34 -37.77 -34.33
N CYS A 531 0.41 -38.71 -33.38
CA CYS A 531 -0.64 -39.69 -33.14
C CYS A 531 -1.17 -39.68 -31.70
N GLY A 532 -0.55 -38.91 -30.80
CA GLY A 532 -1.05 -38.67 -29.44
C GLY A 532 0.04 -38.60 -28.38
N LYS A 533 -0.40 -38.44 -27.11
CA LYS A 533 0.44 -38.40 -25.92
C LYS A 533 0.40 -39.72 -25.16
N VAL A 534 1.58 -40.24 -24.85
CA VAL A 534 1.78 -41.34 -23.90
C VAL A 534 1.90 -40.73 -22.50
N LYS A 535 1.15 -41.28 -21.54
CA LYS A 535 1.25 -40.87 -20.14
C LYS A 535 2.11 -41.88 -19.40
N VAL A 536 3.16 -41.42 -18.73
CA VAL A 536 4.02 -42.20 -17.86
C VAL A 536 3.78 -41.74 -16.43
N GLN A 537 3.51 -42.65 -15.51
CA GLN A 537 3.41 -42.34 -14.09
C GLN A 537 4.51 -43.08 -13.34
N THR A 538 5.39 -42.36 -12.66
CA THR A 538 6.41 -42.92 -11.77
C THR A 538 5.91 -42.87 -10.33
N PHE A 539 6.38 -43.79 -9.49
CA PHE A 539 5.95 -43.99 -8.11
C PHE A 539 7.13 -44.18 -7.17
N SER A 540 6.91 -43.82 -5.90
CA SER A 540 7.78 -44.15 -4.77
C SER A 540 6.93 -44.47 -3.54
N ASP A 541 7.12 -45.65 -2.97
CA ASP A 541 6.27 -46.18 -1.89
C ASP A 541 6.30 -45.31 -0.62
N TYR A 542 7.44 -44.68 -0.36
CA TYR A 542 7.68 -43.84 0.82
C TYR A 542 7.87 -42.37 0.50
N GLY A 543 7.70 -41.95 -0.75
CA GLY A 543 7.84 -40.56 -1.15
C GLY A 543 9.30 -40.08 -1.26
N ALA A 544 10.27 -40.99 -1.23
CA ALA A 544 11.70 -40.67 -1.33
C ALA A 544 12.15 -40.35 -2.77
N GLY A 545 11.28 -40.59 -3.76
CA GLY A 545 11.59 -40.43 -5.17
C GLY A 545 12.59 -41.48 -5.68
N TRP A 546 13.14 -41.26 -6.87
CA TRP A 546 14.16 -42.12 -7.49
C TRP A 546 15.55 -41.51 -7.26
N TYR A 547 15.99 -41.47 -6.00
CA TYR A 547 17.23 -40.78 -5.61
C TYR A 547 18.47 -41.32 -6.34
N GLY A 548 19.15 -40.46 -7.11
CA GLY A 548 20.34 -40.84 -7.88
C GLY A 548 20.06 -41.73 -9.09
N GLY A 549 18.79 -41.84 -9.50
CA GLY A 549 18.33 -42.58 -10.66
C GLY A 549 17.23 -41.82 -11.42
N GLY A 550 16.50 -42.52 -12.27
CA GLY A 550 15.45 -41.97 -13.12
C GLY A 550 15.04 -42.96 -14.19
N LEU A 551 14.18 -42.52 -15.12
CA LEU A 551 13.70 -43.34 -16.23
C LEU A 551 14.10 -42.67 -17.55
N ASP A 552 15.22 -43.11 -18.12
CA ASP A 552 15.66 -42.64 -19.43
C ASP A 552 14.67 -43.10 -20.51
N VAL A 553 14.26 -42.17 -21.35
CA VAL A 553 13.43 -42.41 -22.52
C VAL A 553 14.30 -42.31 -23.76
N TYR A 554 14.31 -43.36 -24.57
CA TYR A 554 14.91 -43.32 -25.91
C TYR A 554 13.83 -43.47 -26.96
N ARG A 555 13.77 -42.51 -27.88
CA ARG A 555 12.85 -42.52 -29.02
C ARG A 555 13.60 -42.95 -30.27
N ASN A 556 13.12 -43.99 -30.96
CA ASN A 556 13.73 -44.54 -32.17
C ASN A 556 15.24 -44.84 -32.02
N GLY A 557 15.65 -45.20 -30.80
CA GLY A 557 17.04 -45.50 -30.45
C GLY A 557 17.94 -44.29 -30.15
N ALA A 558 17.43 -43.06 -30.25
CA ALA A 558 18.10 -41.84 -29.77
C ALA A 558 17.61 -41.49 -28.36
N PHE A 559 18.50 -40.94 -27.52
CA PHE A 559 18.10 -40.41 -26.21
C PHE A 559 17.14 -39.23 -26.42
N ASP A 560 15.98 -39.29 -25.78
CA ASP A 560 14.93 -38.27 -25.86
C ASP A 560 14.99 -37.38 -24.61
N LYS A 561 14.71 -37.96 -23.44
CA LYS A 561 14.80 -37.28 -22.14
C LYS A 561 14.97 -38.27 -21.00
N GLN A 562 15.39 -37.80 -19.84
CA GLN A 562 15.29 -38.55 -18.59
C GLN A 562 14.03 -38.10 -17.86
N ILE A 563 13.17 -39.04 -17.47
CA ILE A 563 12.06 -38.79 -16.55
C ILE A 563 12.60 -38.99 -15.15
N ASP A 564 12.84 -37.88 -14.47
CA ASP A 564 13.16 -37.93 -13.06
C ASP A 564 11.91 -38.27 -12.25
N MET A 565 12.12 -38.79 -11.04
CA MET A 565 11.06 -38.93 -10.04
C MET A 565 11.58 -38.26 -8.78
N PRO A 566 11.19 -37.00 -8.51
CA PRO A 566 11.59 -36.30 -7.32
C PRO A 566 10.92 -36.97 -6.11
N THR A 567 11.26 -36.48 -4.93
CA THR A 567 10.71 -36.90 -3.64
C THR A 567 9.21 -36.62 -3.53
N SER A 568 8.42 -37.54 -4.09
CA SER A 568 6.97 -37.56 -4.15
C SER A 568 6.50 -39.01 -4.15
N TYR A 569 5.22 -39.26 -3.87
CA TYR A 569 4.63 -40.60 -3.99
C TYR A 569 4.37 -41.01 -5.44
N ALA A 570 4.05 -40.03 -6.29
CA ALA A 570 3.87 -40.25 -7.71
C ALA A 570 4.18 -38.97 -8.51
N GLN A 571 4.62 -39.13 -9.76
CA GLN A 571 4.72 -38.06 -10.75
C GLN A 571 4.13 -38.55 -12.06
N THR A 572 3.57 -37.62 -12.83
CA THR A 572 3.06 -37.91 -14.17
C THR A 572 3.83 -37.10 -15.19
N THR A 573 4.31 -37.76 -16.24
CA THR A 573 5.02 -37.17 -17.36
C THR A 573 4.34 -37.57 -18.66
N PHE A 574 4.12 -36.62 -19.56
CA PHE A 574 3.61 -36.90 -20.89
C PHE A 574 4.75 -36.92 -21.91
N ILE A 575 4.60 -37.77 -22.92
CA ILE A 575 5.55 -37.90 -24.04
C ILE A 575 4.72 -37.87 -25.32
N ASN A 576 5.00 -36.91 -26.19
CA ASN A 576 4.38 -36.87 -27.52
C ASN A 576 4.93 -38.00 -28.38
N THR A 577 4.06 -38.63 -29.16
CA THR A 577 4.43 -39.73 -30.06
C THR A 577 3.90 -39.48 -31.45
N ASN A 578 4.73 -39.83 -32.44
CA ASN A 578 4.36 -39.90 -33.84
C ASN A 578 4.07 -41.35 -34.25
N TYR A 579 3.44 -41.53 -35.41
CA TYR A 579 3.26 -42.85 -35.99
C TYR A 579 4.60 -43.55 -36.19
N ASN A 580 4.64 -44.83 -35.80
CA ASN A 580 5.80 -45.71 -35.82
C ASN A 580 6.95 -45.35 -34.84
N ASP A 581 6.76 -44.39 -33.94
CA ASP A 581 7.74 -44.15 -32.87
C ASP A 581 7.85 -45.38 -31.97
N THR A 582 9.09 -45.84 -31.74
CA THR A 582 9.41 -46.79 -30.69
C THR A 582 10.01 -46.06 -29.49
N LEU A 583 9.38 -46.19 -28.33
CA LEU A 583 9.94 -45.69 -27.07
C LEU A 583 10.53 -46.85 -26.26
N ASN A 584 11.77 -46.65 -25.80
CA ASN A 584 12.43 -47.49 -24.81
C ASN A 584 12.50 -46.74 -23.49
N PHE A 585 12.03 -47.38 -22.42
CA PHE A 585 12.14 -46.88 -21.05
C PHE A 585 13.23 -47.66 -20.33
N VAL A 586 14.29 -46.98 -19.94
CA VAL A 586 15.48 -47.56 -19.32
C VAL A 586 15.60 -47.04 -17.90
N VAL A 587 15.47 -47.93 -16.94
CA VAL A 587 15.60 -47.60 -15.52
C VAL A 587 17.07 -47.32 -15.21
N VAL A 588 17.35 -46.08 -14.86
CA VAL A 588 18.60 -45.68 -14.23
C VAL A 588 18.44 -45.94 -12.74
N ASN A 589 19.08 -47.00 -12.25
CA ASN A 589 18.86 -47.53 -10.90
C ASN A 589 18.93 -46.45 -9.80
N PRO A 590 17.80 -46.15 -9.15
CA PRO A 590 17.81 -45.27 -8.00
C PRO A 590 18.34 -46.00 -6.75
N ALA A 591 18.72 -45.22 -5.73
CA ALA A 591 18.83 -45.75 -4.38
C ALA A 591 17.45 -46.25 -3.93
N PHE A 592 17.39 -47.46 -3.35
CA PHE A 592 16.14 -48.11 -2.94
C PHE A 592 15.19 -48.45 -4.11
N ALA A 593 15.74 -48.99 -5.20
CA ALA A 593 14.96 -49.34 -6.39
C ALA A 593 13.75 -50.24 -6.13
N ASP A 594 13.77 -51.09 -5.10
CA ASP A 594 12.65 -51.91 -4.69
C ASP A 594 11.45 -51.12 -4.11
N GLU A 595 11.62 -49.83 -3.80
CA GLU A 595 10.57 -48.93 -3.29
C GLU A 595 10.06 -47.98 -4.39
N THR A 596 10.30 -48.31 -5.66
CA THR A 596 10.01 -47.47 -6.83
C THR A 596 9.27 -48.24 -7.91
N GLY A 597 8.50 -47.55 -8.76
CA GLY A 597 7.75 -48.20 -9.83
C GLY A 597 7.27 -47.24 -10.91
N TYR A 598 6.79 -47.75 -12.04
CA TYR A 598 6.16 -46.92 -13.06
C TYR A 598 5.05 -47.63 -13.86
N LEU A 599 4.12 -46.83 -14.39
CA LEU A 599 3.04 -47.23 -15.28
C LEU A 599 3.14 -46.46 -16.59
N ILE A 600 2.85 -47.13 -17.71
CA ILE A 600 2.76 -46.50 -19.03
C ILE A 600 1.36 -46.70 -19.57
N TYR A 601 0.75 -45.60 -19.99
CA TYR A 601 -0.56 -45.56 -20.62
C TYR A 601 -0.44 -45.15 -22.08
N ASP A 602 -1.19 -45.81 -22.94
CA ASP A 602 -1.30 -45.43 -24.35
C ASP A 602 -2.06 -44.10 -24.54
N THR A 603 -2.18 -43.69 -25.81
CA THR A 603 -2.88 -42.47 -26.23
C THR A 603 -4.39 -42.49 -25.93
N ASN A 604 -4.97 -43.64 -25.62
CA ASN A 604 -6.37 -43.79 -25.20
C ASN A 604 -6.53 -43.87 -23.67
N GLY A 605 -5.43 -43.74 -22.92
CA GLY A 605 -5.42 -43.82 -21.46
C GLY A 605 -5.51 -45.25 -20.92
N GLN A 606 -5.25 -46.28 -21.72
CA GLN A 606 -5.18 -47.66 -21.28
C GLN A 606 -3.76 -48.00 -20.81
N ILE A 607 -3.62 -48.67 -19.66
CA ILE A 607 -2.32 -49.19 -19.19
C ILE A 607 -1.82 -50.25 -20.17
N ILE A 608 -0.65 -50.02 -20.75
CA ILE A 608 0.02 -50.97 -21.65
C ILE A 608 1.28 -51.57 -21.04
N HIS A 609 1.81 -50.95 -19.99
CA HIS A 609 2.94 -51.46 -19.23
C HIS A 609 2.82 -51.10 -17.76
N ASP A 610 3.15 -52.04 -16.89
CA ASP A 610 3.02 -51.92 -15.44
C ASP A 610 4.26 -52.54 -14.78
N GLU A 611 5.10 -51.67 -14.24
CA GLU A 611 6.30 -51.98 -13.46
C GLU A 611 6.16 -51.32 -12.07
N ASN A 612 4.93 -51.23 -11.54
CA ASN A 612 4.65 -50.69 -10.21
C ASN A 612 4.16 -51.79 -9.27
N GLU A 613 5.09 -52.63 -8.83
CA GLU A 613 4.84 -53.73 -7.90
C GLU A 613 5.54 -53.49 -6.55
N ASP A 614 4.79 -53.57 -5.45
CA ASP A 614 5.31 -53.35 -4.09
C ASP A 614 6.57 -54.17 -3.81
N PHE A 615 7.65 -53.51 -3.35
CA PHE A 615 8.92 -54.14 -2.97
C PHE A 615 9.66 -54.87 -4.11
N VAL A 616 9.37 -54.53 -5.38
CA VAL A 616 10.03 -55.10 -6.56
C VAL A 616 10.62 -53.97 -7.40
N ALA A 617 11.92 -54.05 -7.69
CA ALA A 617 12.57 -53.03 -8.49
C ALA A 617 12.08 -53.04 -9.95
N PRO A 618 11.73 -51.87 -10.51
CA PRO A 618 11.16 -51.78 -11.85
C PRO A 618 12.20 -52.17 -12.90
N GLN A 619 11.78 -52.83 -13.97
CA GLN A 619 12.64 -53.24 -15.07
C GLN A 619 12.53 -52.30 -16.28
N ASN A 620 13.42 -52.45 -17.26
CA ASN A 620 13.37 -51.69 -18.51
C ASN A 620 12.20 -52.17 -19.40
N SER A 621 11.52 -51.24 -20.09
CA SER A 621 10.54 -51.55 -21.14
C SER A 621 11.11 -51.22 -22.52
N PRO A 622 11.66 -52.20 -23.27
CA PRO A 622 12.13 -51.96 -24.62
C PRO A 622 10.99 -51.99 -25.66
N ASP A 623 11.18 -51.22 -26.72
CA ASP A 623 10.49 -51.27 -28.00
C ASP A 623 8.96 -51.15 -27.91
N LEU A 624 8.47 -50.25 -27.05
CA LEU A 624 7.03 -49.97 -26.97
C LEU A 624 6.58 -49.12 -28.15
N LEU A 625 5.58 -49.62 -28.88
CA LEU A 625 5.00 -49.00 -30.07
C LEU A 625 3.59 -48.53 -29.74
N PHE A 626 3.35 -47.22 -29.84
CA PHE A 626 2.12 -46.59 -29.35
C PHE A 626 1.12 -46.28 -30.45
N CYS A 627 1.63 -46.11 -31.68
CA CYS A 627 0.83 -45.82 -32.85
C CYS A 627 1.43 -46.54 -34.05
N GLU A 628 0.82 -47.65 -34.45
CA GLU A 628 1.11 -48.23 -35.75
C GLU A 628 0.34 -47.46 -36.83
N LEU A 629 1.07 -46.97 -37.84
CA LEU A 629 0.45 -46.69 -39.13
C LEU A 629 -0.03 -48.04 -39.66
N ILE A 630 -1.35 -48.26 -39.68
CA ILE A 630 -1.93 -49.32 -40.53
C ILE A 630 -1.69 -48.85 -41.96
N VAL A 631 -0.55 -49.24 -42.54
CA VAL A 631 -0.24 -49.00 -43.94
C VAL A 631 -1.37 -49.66 -44.74
N PRO A 632 -2.12 -48.91 -45.56
CA PRO A 632 -3.14 -49.53 -46.42
C PRO A 632 -2.47 -50.60 -47.29
N ASP A 633 -3.09 -51.77 -47.38
CA ASP A 633 -2.71 -52.80 -48.34
C ASP A 633 -2.56 -52.16 -49.73
N LYS A 634 -1.57 -52.63 -50.50
CA LYS A 634 -1.15 -52.04 -51.79
C LYS A 634 -2.36 -51.56 -52.61
N SER A 635 -2.51 -50.25 -52.77
CA SER A 635 -3.66 -49.68 -53.48
C SER A 635 -3.29 -49.14 -54.86
N TRP A 636 -2.01 -49.00 -55.22
CA TRP A 636 -1.63 -48.31 -56.47
C TRP A 636 -1.26 -49.28 -57.61
N ASN A 637 -1.69 -49.00 -58.85
CA ASN A 637 -1.29 -49.77 -60.04
C ASN A 637 -0.94 -48.86 -61.24
N CYS A 638 -0.12 -49.40 -62.16
CA CYS A 638 0.32 -48.76 -63.39
C CYS A 638 -0.69 -49.01 -64.52
N LEU A 639 -1.47 -48.00 -64.88
CA LEU A 639 -2.43 -48.08 -65.98
C LEU A 639 -2.11 -47.01 -67.02
N GLU A 640 -1.69 -47.44 -68.20
CA GLU A 640 -1.49 -46.58 -69.39
C GLU A 640 -0.67 -45.31 -69.08
N ASP A 641 0.51 -45.49 -68.47
CA ASP A 641 1.43 -44.40 -68.12
C ASP A 641 0.86 -43.41 -67.09
N ALA A 642 0.00 -43.89 -66.19
CA ALA A 642 -0.42 -43.16 -64.98
C ALA A 642 -0.56 -44.11 -63.77
N CYS A 643 -0.25 -43.58 -62.59
CA CYS A 643 -0.48 -44.27 -61.33
C CYS A 643 -1.90 -44.03 -60.83
N VAL A 644 -2.65 -45.11 -60.65
CA VAL A 644 -4.06 -45.08 -60.25
C VAL A 644 -4.24 -45.84 -58.94
N GLU A 645 -4.96 -45.22 -57.99
CA GLU A 645 -5.36 -45.86 -56.74
C GLU A 645 -6.62 -46.72 -56.96
N LEU A 646 -6.50 -48.01 -56.67
CA LEU A 646 -7.55 -49.00 -56.63
C LEU A 646 -8.18 -48.99 -55.24
N SER A 647 -9.50 -48.87 -55.20
CA SER A 647 -10.29 -48.79 -53.96
C SER A 647 -10.50 -50.13 -53.25
N ASP A 648 -9.85 -51.20 -53.71
CA ASP A 648 -10.02 -52.57 -53.22
C ASP A 648 -8.72 -53.20 -52.71
N ASP A 649 -7.67 -52.38 -52.54
CA ASP A 649 -6.37 -52.76 -52.00
C ASP A 649 -5.70 -53.92 -52.77
N THR A 650 -6.01 -54.04 -54.07
CA THR A 650 -5.42 -55.04 -54.99
C THR A 650 -4.30 -54.49 -55.88
N GLY A 651 -3.81 -53.29 -55.57
CA GLY A 651 -2.70 -52.64 -56.26
C GLY A 651 -1.38 -53.40 -56.17
N ASP A 652 -0.46 -53.06 -57.06
CA ASP A 652 0.87 -53.65 -57.13
C ASP A 652 1.91 -52.87 -56.29
N PHE A 653 1.63 -51.59 -55.98
CA PHE A 653 2.50 -50.66 -55.23
C PHE A 653 1.79 -50.14 -53.97
N SER A 654 2.55 -49.92 -52.90
CA SER A 654 2.00 -49.43 -51.61
C SER A 654 1.98 -47.90 -51.51
N SER A 655 2.54 -47.20 -52.49
CA SER A 655 2.53 -45.74 -52.54
C SER A 655 2.52 -45.21 -53.97
N LEU A 656 1.99 -44.00 -54.14
CA LEU A 656 2.02 -43.27 -55.40
C LEU A 656 3.46 -43.02 -55.87
N SER A 657 4.39 -42.72 -54.96
CA SER A 657 5.80 -42.46 -55.28
C SER A 657 6.51 -43.70 -55.83
N GLU A 658 6.31 -44.86 -55.21
CA GLU A 658 6.84 -46.15 -55.69
C GLU A 658 6.26 -46.50 -57.07
N CYS A 659 4.96 -46.27 -57.27
CA CYS A 659 4.32 -46.44 -58.57
C CYS A 659 4.91 -45.50 -59.62
N GLN A 660 5.10 -44.21 -59.32
CA GLN A 660 5.60 -43.20 -60.27
C GLN A 660 7.04 -43.47 -60.69
N GLU A 661 7.90 -43.90 -59.76
CA GLU A 661 9.29 -44.23 -60.04
C GLU A 661 9.40 -45.44 -60.99
N LEU A 662 8.54 -46.45 -60.81
CA LEU A 662 8.57 -47.70 -61.58
C LEU A 662 7.76 -47.63 -62.88
N CYS A 663 6.74 -46.78 -62.96
CA CYS A 663 5.95 -46.53 -64.18
C CYS A 663 6.62 -45.55 -65.16
N GLY A 664 7.64 -44.80 -64.74
CA GLY A 664 8.36 -43.87 -65.62
C GLY A 664 7.53 -42.66 -66.07
N THR A 665 6.54 -42.27 -65.27
CA THR A 665 5.56 -41.23 -65.59
C THR A 665 5.93 -39.94 -64.88
N SER A 666 6.04 -38.84 -65.62
CA SER A 666 6.10 -37.50 -65.04
C SER A 666 4.82 -36.73 -65.40
N SER A 667 4.27 -36.06 -64.39
CA SER A 667 3.21 -35.04 -64.39
C SER A 667 1.75 -35.49 -64.52
N ILE A 668 0.99 -35.26 -63.43
CA ILE A 668 -0.02 -34.19 -63.37
C ILE A 668 0.15 -33.49 -62.02
N ASP A 669 0.38 -32.17 -62.05
CA ASP A 669 0.36 -31.31 -60.87
C ASP A 669 -0.93 -31.54 -60.07
N LYS A 670 -0.78 -31.91 -58.80
CA LYS A 670 -1.86 -31.78 -57.83
C LYS A 670 -2.06 -30.26 -57.65
N ASN A 671 -3.01 -29.67 -58.36
CA ASN A 671 -3.58 -28.37 -57.99
C ASN A 671 -4.26 -28.53 -56.62
N ILE A 672 -3.47 -28.39 -55.55
CA ILE A 672 -4.00 -28.16 -54.21
C ILE A 672 -4.25 -26.65 -54.16
N ILE A 673 -5.52 -26.25 -54.07
CA ILE A 673 -5.81 -24.89 -53.62
C ILE A 673 -5.47 -24.86 -52.14
N ASP A 674 -4.37 -24.21 -51.80
CA ASP A 674 -4.03 -23.92 -50.42
C ASP A 674 -4.67 -22.59 -50.03
N LEU A 675 -5.34 -22.58 -48.87
CA LEU A 675 -6.21 -21.48 -48.46
C LEU A 675 -5.95 -21.14 -47.00
N SER A 676 -5.62 -19.88 -46.74
CA SER A 676 -5.42 -19.35 -45.40
C SER A 676 -6.59 -18.46 -45.00
N ILE A 677 -7.09 -18.63 -43.78
CA ILE A 677 -8.19 -17.85 -43.21
C ILE A 677 -7.69 -17.17 -41.93
N TYR A 678 -7.65 -15.84 -41.91
CA TYR A 678 -7.17 -15.11 -40.73
C TYR A 678 -7.87 -13.76 -40.53
N PRO A 679 -8.14 -13.34 -39.29
CA PRO A 679 -8.09 -14.16 -38.08
C PRO A 679 -9.21 -15.23 -38.08
N ASN A 680 -9.01 -16.36 -37.42
CA ASN A 680 -10.02 -17.40 -37.22
C ASN A 680 -9.70 -18.16 -35.91
N PRO A 681 -10.33 -17.85 -34.77
CA PRO A 681 -11.57 -17.07 -34.63
C PRO A 681 -11.45 -15.58 -34.98
N SER A 682 -12.57 -14.93 -35.32
CA SER A 682 -12.64 -13.50 -35.66
C SER A 682 -13.90 -12.84 -35.09
N SER A 683 -13.83 -11.52 -34.83
CA SER A 683 -14.96 -10.63 -34.48
C SER A 683 -15.90 -10.30 -35.66
N GLY A 684 -15.81 -11.09 -36.74
CA GLY A 684 -16.72 -11.05 -37.87
C GLY A 684 -16.06 -10.65 -39.19
N LEU A 685 -14.77 -10.29 -39.20
CA LEU A 685 -14.01 -9.99 -40.42
C LEU A 685 -12.95 -11.06 -40.68
N PHE A 686 -13.05 -11.77 -41.80
CA PHE A 686 -12.13 -12.85 -42.17
C PHE A 686 -11.41 -12.48 -43.47
N ASN A 687 -10.08 -12.55 -43.51
CA ASN A 687 -9.34 -12.55 -44.77
C ASN A 687 -9.17 -13.97 -45.25
N ILE A 688 -9.55 -14.22 -46.50
CA ILE A 688 -9.41 -15.51 -47.18
C ILE A 688 -8.40 -15.33 -48.30
N GLN A 689 -7.23 -15.92 -48.14
CA GLN A 689 -6.13 -15.84 -49.08
C GLN A 689 -5.97 -17.16 -49.84
N PHE A 690 -5.81 -17.07 -51.16
CA PHE A 690 -5.67 -18.22 -52.07
C PHE A 690 -4.23 -18.32 -52.56
N ASN A 691 -3.68 -19.53 -52.53
CA ASN A 691 -2.43 -19.86 -53.18
C ASN A 691 -2.70 -20.97 -54.21
N SER A 692 -3.13 -20.58 -55.41
CA SER A 692 -3.50 -21.52 -56.48
C SER A 692 -3.37 -20.89 -57.87
N ASP A 693 -2.95 -21.71 -58.85
CA ASP A 693 -2.91 -21.38 -60.28
C ASP A 693 -4.23 -21.63 -61.03
N GLU A 694 -5.29 -22.08 -60.33
CA GLU A 694 -6.62 -22.29 -60.92
C GLU A 694 -7.26 -20.97 -61.40
N VAL A 695 -8.23 -21.07 -62.32
CA VAL A 695 -8.79 -19.89 -63.01
C VAL A 695 -10.20 -19.55 -62.53
N ASP A 696 -10.96 -20.49 -61.94
CA ASP A 696 -12.35 -20.26 -61.51
C ASP A 696 -12.71 -21.02 -60.21
N VAL A 697 -13.00 -20.28 -59.13
CA VAL A 697 -13.34 -20.81 -57.79
C VAL A 697 -14.68 -20.26 -57.31
N GLU A 698 -15.60 -21.14 -56.88
CA GLU A 698 -16.85 -20.79 -56.21
C GLU A 698 -16.68 -20.88 -54.68
N LEU A 699 -16.89 -19.76 -53.97
CA LEU A 699 -17.01 -19.73 -52.51
C LEU A 699 -18.47 -19.71 -52.09
N LEU A 700 -18.78 -20.45 -51.04
CA LEU A 700 -20.10 -20.51 -50.42
C LEU A 700 -19.95 -20.58 -48.90
N VAL A 701 -20.45 -19.59 -48.18
CA VAL A 701 -20.56 -19.66 -46.72
C VAL A 701 -21.98 -20.04 -46.34
N THR A 702 -22.10 -21.03 -45.47
CA THR A 702 -23.37 -21.43 -44.85
C THR A 702 -23.25 -21.41 -43.33
N ASN A 703 -24.35 -21.18 -42.62
CA ASN A 703 -24.37 -21.43 -41.18
C ASN A 703 -24.45 -22.95 -40.89
N ILE A 704 -24.34 -23.35 -39.62
CA ILE A 704 -24.44 -24.78 -39.22
C ILE A 704 -25.73 -25.50 -39.64
N LEU A 705 -26.79 -24.77 -39.98
CA LEU A 705 -28.06 -25.33 -40.49
C LEU A 705 -28.08 -25.46 -42.02
N GLY A 706 -26.94 -25.20 -42.70
CA GLY A 706 -26.82 -25.22 -44.15
C GLY A 706 -27.48 -24.05 -44.86
N LYS A 707 -27.94 -23.02 -44.14
CA LYS A 707 -28.51 -21.82 -44.75
C LYS A 707 -27.38 -20.96 -45.31
N LYS A 708 -27.46 -20.63 -46.59
CA LYS A 708 -26.52 -19.75 -47.29
C LYS A 708 -26.48 -18.34 -46.70
N VAL A 709 -25.25 -17.88 -46.43
CA VAL A 709 -24.91 -16.59 -45.81
C VAL A 709 -24.15 -15.71 -46.79
N TYR A 710 -23.18 -16.28 -47.50
CA TYR A 710 -22.38 -15.59 -48.51
C TYR A 710 -22.08 -16.51 -49.69
N SER A 711 -21.87 -15.95 -50.88
CA SER A 711 -21.21 -16.67 -51.99
C SER A 711 -20.62 -15.73 -53.02
N SER A 712 -19.52 -16.13 -53.62
CA SER A 712 -18.92 -15.46 -54.77
C SER A 712 -18.31 -16.47 -55.73
N SER A 713 -18.17 -16.10 -56.99
CA SER A 713 -17.35 -16.80 -57.98
C SER A 713 -16.18 -15.91 -58.33
N LEU A 714 -14.96 -16.46 -58.34
CA LEU A 714 -13.72 -15.69 -58.36
C LEU A 714 -12.75 -16.27 -59.37
N ASN A 715 -11.96 -15.38 -59.97
CA ASN A 715 -10.80 -15.76 -60.76
C ASN A 715 -9.54 -15.56 -59.92
N THR A 716 -8.92 -16.66 -59.49
CA THR A 716 -7.77 -16.65 -58.57
C THR A 716 -6.49 -16.08 -59.18
N GLN A 717 -6.43 -15.86 -60.50
CA GLN A 717 -5.32 -15.12 -61.14
C GLN A 717 -5.45 -13.60 -61.03
N GLU A 718 -6.66 -13.08 -60.84
CA GLU A 718 -6.92 -11.64 -60.68
C GLU A 718 -7.16 -11.23 -59.23
N GLN A 719 -7.56 -12.18 -58.37
CA GLN A 719 -7.92 -11.92 -56.98
C GLN A 719 -7.47 -13.07 -56.08
N ASN A 720 -6.40 -12.85 -55.30
CA ASN A 720 -5.81 -13.84 -54.40
C ASN A 720 -6.13 -13.59 -52.91
N ASN A 721 -6.89 -12.53 -52.58
CA ASN A 721 -7.33 -12.25 -51.21
C ASN A 721 -8.75 -11.65 -51.20
N ILE A 722 -9.56 -12.06 -50.24
CA ILE A 722 -10.95 -11.64 -50.07
C ILE A 722 -11.22 -11.35 -48.60
N LEU A 723 -11.76 -10.17 -48.33
CA LEU A 723 -12.30 -9.84 -47.03
C LEU A 723 -13.78 -10.27 -46.98
N LEU A 724 -14.08 -11.22 -46.09
CA LEU A 724 -15.42 -11.69 -45.77
C LEU A 724 -15.89 -11.03 -44.47
N ASP A 725 -16.96 -10.24 -44.57
CA ASP A 725 -17.62 -9.60 -43.42
C ASP A 725 -18.90 -10.36 -43.06
N LEU A 726 -18.85 -10.99 -41.88
CA LEU A 726 -19.96 -11.67 -41.22
C LEU A 726 -20.51 -10.88 -40.02
N SER A 727 -20.04 -9.67 -39.72
CA SER A 727 -20.43 -8.90 -38.51
C SER A 727 -21.94 -8.62 -38.40
N ASN A 728 -22.69 -8.74 -39.49
CA ASN A 728 -24.16 -8.61 -39.50
C ASN A 728 -24.92 -9.93 -39.21
N TYR A 729 -24.21 -11.01 -38.90
CA TYR A 729 -24.77 -12.34 -38.61
C TYR A 729 -24.53 -12.75 -37.15
N PRO A 730 -25.30 -13.70 -36.60
CA PRO A 730 -25.10 -14.14 -35.22
C PRO A 730 -23.73 -14.78 -34.99
N HIS A 731 -23.17 -14.62 -33.80
CA HIS A 731 -21.89 -15.25 -33.44
C HIS A 731 -22.07 -16.77 -33.42
N GLY A 732 -21.04 -17.50 -33.84
CA GLY A 732 -21.08 -18.95 -33.96
C GLY A 732 -20.24 -19.49 -35.11
N ILE A 733 -20.44 -20.77 -35.42
CA ILE A 733 -19.68 -21.50 -36.44
C ILE A 733 -20.35 -21.38 -37.80
N TYR A 734 -19.56 -21.12 -38.84
CA TYR A 734 -19.97 -21.11 -40.24
C TYR A 734 -19.09 -22.08 -41.05
N ASN A 735 -19.64 -22.64 -42.12
CA ASN A 735 -18.92 -23.48 -43.06
C ASN A 735 -18.63 -22.68 -44.32
N LEU A 736 -17.34 -22.52 -44.66
CA LEU A 736 -16.87 -21.98 -45.93
C LEU A 736 -16.59 -23.14 -46.88
N THR A 737 -17.47 -23.36 -47.84
CA THR A 737 -17.29 -24.32 -48.92
C THR A 737 -16.63 -23.66 -50.12
N LEU A 738 -15.52 -24.23 -50.56
CA LEU A 738 -14.82 -23.88 -51.79
C LEU A 738 -15.08 -24.97 -52.81
N LYS A 739 -15.45 -24.57 -54.03
CA LYS A 739 -15.74 -25.48 -55.14
C LYS A 739 -15.00 -25.05 -56.39
N THR A 740 -14.25 -25.97 -56.96
CA THR A 740 -13.51 -25.80 -58.21
C THR A 740 -14.07 -26.74 -59.28
N THR A 741 -13.44 -26.77 -60.47
CA THR A 741 -13.78 -27.78 -61.49
C THR A 741 -13.37 -29.19 -61.11
N MET A 742 -12.46 -29.36 -60.13
CA MET A 742 -11.88 -30.66 -59.76
C MET A 742 -12.27 -31.14 -58.37
N GLU A 743 -12.54 -30.24 -57.40
CA GLU A 743 -12.85 -30.64 -56.02
C GLU A 743 -13.81 -29.69 -55.30
N ILE A 744 -14.38 -30.17 -54.18
CA ILE A 744 -15.15 -29.37 -53.22
C ILE A 744 -14.53 -29.59 -51.84
N LYS A 745 -14.07 -28.51 -51.19
CA LYS A 745 -13.53 -28.52 -49.82
C LYS A 745 -14.36 -27.62 -48.92
N THR A 746 -14.40 -27.92 -47.62
CA THR A 746 -15.13 -27.11 -46.64
C THR A 746 -14.25 -26.82 -45.44
N TYR A 747 -14.20 -25.55 -45.05
CA TYR A 747 -13.43 -25.00 -43.93
C TYR A 747 -14.39 -24.44 -42.87
N LYS A 748 -13.92 -24.37 -41.63
CA LYS A 748 -14.69 -23.84 -40.50
C LYS A 748 -14.31 -22.38 -40.25
N LEU A 749 -15.30 -21.50 -40.17
CA LEU A 749 -15.14 -20.12 -39.71
C LEU A 749 -15.74 -20.01 -38.31
N VAL A 750 -14.98 -19.48 -37.36
CA VAL A 750 -15.42 -19.26 -35.98
C VAL A 750 -15.61 -17.76 -35.77
N PHE A 751 -16.87 -17.32 -35.68
CA PHE A 751 -17.22 -15.94 -35.33
C PHE A 751 -17.49 -15.86 -33.81
N SER A 752 -16.56 -15.27 -33.07
CA SER A 752 -16.64 -15.03 -31.62
C SER A 752 -16.44 -13.53 -31.33
N ASN A 753 -16.77 -13.08 -30.11
CA ASN A 753 -16.57 -11.68 -29.70
C ASN A 753 -15.10 -11.28 -29.75
#